data_AF-A0A7X7KWC2-F1
#
_entry.id   AF-A0A7X7KWC2-F1
#
_cell.length_a   1.000
_cell.length_b   1.000
_cell.length_c   1.000
_cell.angle_alpha   90.00
_cell.angle_beta   90.00
_cell.angle_gamma   90.00
#
_symmetry.space_group_name_H-M   'P 1'
#
loop_
_entity.id
_entity.type
_entity.pdbx_description
1 polymer ?
#
loop_
_entity_poly.entity_id
_entity_poly.type
_entity_poly.pdbx_seq_one_letter_code
_entity_poly.pdbx_strand_id
1 'polypeptide(L)'
;MRPINQPGRVRRAKACRAVLTAGALLVLGAGPLRAEAPFLDAVVAPLDRQLIDDAIAEARTSGDVAVSVPKALMHKGMFLFQEEDYAASIPYLEEALRQDPTLVGAWESLGWAYWRTGQREKTARHFEALMRLMPDQPLAHNMMAQYGILTEDWERVDDGFRKSLELNPGQYEVRNWYAQNLLRLGRDREAQEILVQLVKEDPGRVDIIMVLAHIRFFERNYEESARMWRSVLAEIPENTDVILSLARTQLVLGNLEEADRLCLAALAIKPDWSPALLLRADIADIADLAAAAIDRLEAVIRATDDPLLRARLRERLAMRCQAMNNRTPGSVPQSVILGQLAKAVEEDPGNVFIQTTYAEYCLVFKQYDEARKRARLILETFNRHLLRAKEIFFECALGERRYDEAEQVLHDRYANYDGTDPLRNYHWARLELMRGNYVEALAQLDEMEAKASKGAVLTLLYHDLTESDWLSVTSVRRLYEHLFALKQAGFTFLSPTEIPELLGPAGQDTSAAERVGRWRDEGGDTAAVPLPARLVDSLRYAFTGERKFARRAKRRRMEDQWARPSKNVVITFDDGLRNAFELGTPIAEDLGVPFGMFVITKRNDFQPSVASWPLMKDFAAGGAWVIGSHLHDAHGDVPISSETNRVARALPNRVWLPGKGRIESMNEWDQRMRDNFRHSLKVLDEHLGEHASPVHMVAYPYGDIGQESVCNLSILRNPVKTILAEAARNYTLGFALNRSGYTCPGENNLLVRRYEPAWFAEGADVVRHAYENHPLFLARTLRIELAQVMGKPHLAEEMLEVLRRDGYPEALIRRIDFANRAHFRNRPQRTEAALVAAETAAAAVPPPALEPAREGAIVTGGEGTPVQAADDVSWHTPSSPSVGAHAFHSQANDEYEVGRVGARAGINLGRGTWLGVEATHSEIEQERKPVRTLENPVDYDAAYRWEDSMANLTILPGAEAQRQDLFLRLSHRFESGASLSASLGLVRMTFDPHTVWHGDPDEWWSEWEGDSIDLVGDLAYNWYPSEKIGLSVFYAHDLLAVAYRPFRSHTVGINSRWKLSDSWLVDTRGQYALYDDDNAMYQFGADSFWEVHPAYGLWFGLQYAMATTSDYNPYYWTPYWDQRANAVLRYVEAWQGRSLNIDFIIGRQREDYRMQEYNDWAAIYDSSSDWSNAWGVGSTFRQRLLQNWELTLDLRATFLRSYADHSFYLSLDHTF
;
A
#
# COMPACT_ATOMS: atom_id res chain seq x y z
N MET A 1 -66.84 -24.98 8.96
CA MET A 1 -66.97 -24.47 10.34
C MET A 1 -65.64 -23.84 10.72
N ARG A 2 -65.69 -22.60 11.23
CA ARG A 2 -64.93 -22.07 12.39
C ARG A 2 -63.68 -22.86 12.87
N PRO A 3 -62.73 -22.21 13.59
CA PRO A 3 -62.28 -20.80 13.53
C PRO A 3 -60.81 -20.55 14.05
N ILE A 4 -60.36 -19.28 14.13
CA ILE A 4 -59.63 -18.64 15.29
C ILE A 4 -58.23 -19.24 15.63
N ASN A 5 -57.10 -18.50 15.72
CA ASN A 5 -56.88 -17.22 16.39
C ASN A 5 -55.44 -16.68 16.15
N GLN A 6 -55.36 -15.36 16.11
CA GLN A 6 -54.25 -14.42 16.42
C GLN A 6 -53.67 -14.60 17.87
N PRO A 7 -52.77 -13.71 18.43
CA PRO A 7 -51.77 -12.76 17.88
C PRO A 7 -50.46 -12.53 18.73
N GLY A 8 -49.50 -11.76 18.18
CA GLY A 8 -48.81 -10.61 18.84
C GLY A 8 -47.50 -10.88 19.63
N ARG A 9 -46.58 -9.94 19.92
CA ARG A 9 -46.40 -8.48 19.66
C ARG A 9 -45.02 -8.01 20.22
N VAL A 10 -44.34 -7.07 19.54
CA VAL A 10 -43.75 -5.77 20.03
C VAL A 10 -42.39 -5.68 20.80
N ARG A 11 -41.46 -4.96 20.14
CA ARG A 11 -40.55 -3.82 20.51
C ARG A 11 -40.10 -3.56 21.98
N ARG A 12 -38.83 -3.14 22.20
CA ARG A 12 -38.30 -1.71 22.27
C ARG A 12 -36.97 -1.55 23.09
N ALA A 13 -36.06 -0.75 22.50
CA ALA A 13 -34.99 0.15 22.98
C ALA A 13 -34.72 0.47 24.49
N LYS A 14 -33.43 0.68 24.88
CA LYS A 14 -32.77 1.98 25.27
C LYS A 14 -31.52 1.86 26.22
N ALA A 15 -30.43 2.52 25.79
CA ALA A 15 -29.63 3.58 26.46
C ALA A 15 -28.79 3.40 27.77
N CYS A 16 -27.54 3.92 27.69
CA CYS A 16 -26.82 4.87 28.61
C CYS A 16 -25.75 4.42 29.66
N ARG A 17 -24.50 4.91 29.44
CA ARG A 17 -23.65 5.84 30.29
C ARG A 17 -22.46 5.37 31.19
N ALA A 18 -21.39 6.19 31.08
CA ALA A 18 -20.40 6.72 32.07
C ALA A 18 -19.05 5.99 32.31
N VAL A 19 -17.85 6.53 32.00
CA VAL A 19 -16.98 7.69 32.47
C VAL A 19 -16.02 7.33 33.65
N LEU A 20 -14.69 7.59 33.51
CA LEU A 20 -13.67 8.18 34.47
C LEU A 20 -12.23 7.59 34.26
N THR A 21 -11.22 8.35 33.74
CA THR A 21 -10.08 9.13 34.36
C THR A 21 -9.01 8.32 35.14
N ALA A 22 -7.69 8.61 35.27
CA ALA A 22 -6.65 9.47 34.65
C ALA A 22 -5.31 9.29 35.45
N GLY A 23 -4.13 9.67 34.91
CA GLY A 23 -2.92 10.10 35.65
C GLY A 23 -1.65 9.22 35.50
N ALA A 24 -0.55 9.63 34.82
CA ALA A 24 0.47 10.68 35.10
C ALA A 24 1.53 10.22 36.15
N LEU A 25 2.85 10.45 36.10
CA LEU A 25 3.85 11.08 35.20
C LEU A 25 5.22 11.03 35.95
N LEU A 26 6.36 11.12 35.21
CA LEU A 26 7.64 11.81 35.59
C LEU A 26 8.53 11.12 36.69
N VAL A 27 9.87 11.25 36.80
CA VAL A 27 10.89 12.14 36.21
C VAL A 27 12.34 11.71 36.57
N LEU A 28 13.25 11.87 35.59
CA LEU A 28 14.66 12.35 35.53
C LEU A 28 15.73 12.11 36.61
N GLY A 29 16.95 11.91 36.09
CA GLY A 29 18.13 12.78 36.33
C GLY A 29 19.18 12.22 37.30
N ALA A 30 20.48 12.51 37.26
CA ALA A 30 21.33 13.29 36.36
C ALA A 30 22.81 13.15 36.84
N GLY A 31 23.78 13.01 35.91
CA GLY A 31 25.13 13.61 36.00
C GLY A 31 26.15 13.12 37.06
N PRO A 32 27.33 13.79 37.15
CA PRO A 32 28.51 13.47 36.31
C PRO A 32 29.86 13.56 37.07
N LEU A 33 31.00 13.48 36.33
CA LEU A 33 32.32 14.15 36.51
C LEU A 33 33.59 13.29 36.76
N ARG A 34 34.39 13.17 35.68
CA ARG A 34 35.78 13.66 35.41
C ARG A 34 37.01 13.34 36.30
N ALA A 35 38.12 13.18 35.53
CA ALA A 35 39.56 13.48 35.76
C ALA A 35 40.36 12.45 36.61
N GLU A 36 41.64 12.10 36.40
CA GLU A 36 42.80 12.68 35.68
C GLU A 36 43.93 11.62 35.54
N ALA A 37 44.92 11.83 34.65
CA ALA A 37 46.20 11.08 34.44
C ALA A 37 47.13 11.14 35.70
N PRO A 38 48.29 10.42 35.88
CA PRO A 38 49.37 10.17 34.88
C PRO A 38 50.38 8.99 35.11
N PHE A 39 51.42 8.97 34.26
CA PHE A 39 52.83 8.60 34.53
C PHE A 39 53.37 7.20 34.17
N LEU A 40 54.11 7.16 33.05
CA LEU A 40 55.30 6.33 32.85
C LEU A 40 56.34 6.69 33.90
N ASP A 41 56.83 5.71 34.66
CA ASP A 41 58.15 5.77 35.28
C ASP A 41 58.67 4.34 35.47
N ALA A 42 59.60 3.92 34.60
CA ALA A 42 60.85 3.29 35.03
C ALA A 42 61.66 2.75 33.85
N VAL A 43 62.96 3.02 33.92
CA VAL A 43 64.10 2.38 33.26
C VAL A 43 64.76 3.21 32.14
N VAL A 44 65.50 4.24 32.58
CA VAL A 44 66.65 4.81 31.86
C VAL A 44 67.82 4.86 32.84
N ALA A 45 68.96 4.27 32.46
CA ALA A 45 70.25 4.70 32.96
C ALA A 45 70.92 5.50 31.83
N PRO A 46 71.28 6.78 32.03
CA PRO A 46 71.84 7.61 30.98
C PRO A 46 73.35 7.36 30.79
N LEU A 47 73.77 7.10 29.55
CA LEU A 47 75.14 7.32 29.11
C LEU A 47 75.31 8.82 28.86
N ASP A 48 76.35 9.43 29.43
CA ASP A 48 76.60 10.87 29.35
C ASP A 48 77.07 11.28 27.95
N ARG A 49 76.48 12.33 27.38
CA ARG A 49 76.85 12.95 26.10
C ARG A 49 78.33 13.31 26.06
N GLN A 50 78.88 13.69 27.22
CA GLN A 50 80.30 14.06 27.37
C GLN A 50 81.23 12.84 27.23
N LEU A 51 80.85 11.68 27.75
CA LEU A 51 81.63 10.45 27.66
C LEU A 51 81.77 9.95 26.21
N ILE A 52 80.71 10.11 25.40
CA ILE A 52 80.73 9.72 23.98
C ILE A 52 81.57 10.71 23.16
N ASP A 53 81.51 12.00 23.48
CA ASP A 53 82.31 13.05 22.83
C ASP A 53 83.81 12.92 23.14
N ASP A 54 84.15 12.60 24.39
CA ASP A 54 85.52 12.33 24.83
C ASP A 54 86.07 11.06 24.16
N ALA A 55 85.26 9.99 24.06
CA ALA A 55 85.62 8.76 23.36
C ALA A 55 85.87 8.98 21.84
N ILE A 56 85.13 9.87 21.19
CA ILE A 56 85.36 10.24 19.78
C ILE A 56 86.66 11.05 19.63
N ALA A 57 86.95 11.96 20.56
CA ALA A 57 88.17 12.77 20.55
C ALA A 57 89.42 11.92 20.81
N GLU A 58 89.35 10.98 21.76
CA GLU A 58 90.41 10.03 22.07
C GLU A 58 90.65 9.03 20.92
N ALA A 59 89.60 8.49 20.32
CA ALA A 59 89.71 7.61 19.16
C ALA A 59 90.33 8.30 17.93
N ARG A 60 90.12 9.61 17.75
CA ARG A 60 90.71 10.41 16.66
C ARG A 60 92.18 10.78 16.89
N THR A 61 92.65 10.77 18.13
CA THR A 61 94.01 11.23 18.51
C THR A 61 94.98 10.10 18.83
N SER A 62 94.50 8.97 19.34
CA SER A 62 95.35 7.87 19.83
C SER A 62 95.81 6.88 18.76
N GLY A 63 95.07 6.73 17.64
CA GLY A 63 95.38 5.73 16.61
C GLY A 63 95.34 4.28 17.10
N ASP A 64 94.78 4.04 18.29
CA ASP A 64 94.83 2.76 19.00
C ASP A 64 93.60 1.88 18.66
N VAL A 65 93.79 0.56 18.66
CA VAL A 65 92.86 -0.45 18.12
C VAL A 65 91.63 -0.69 19.02
N ALA A 66 91.63 -0.13 20.25
CA ALA A 66 90.59 -0.39 21.24
C ALA A 66 89.26 0.36 21.02
N VAL A 67 89.26 1.54 20.39
CA VAL A 67 88.03 2.31 20.09
C VAL A 67 88.05 2.77 18.63
N SER A 68 87.27 2.08 17.78
CA SER A 68 87.12 2.44 16.37
C SER A 68 86.33 3.75 16.24
N VAL A 69 86.92 4.77 15.58
CA VAL A 69 86.26 6.05 15.27
C VAL A 69 84.88 5.86 14.62
N PRO A 70 84.70 4.98 13.60
CA PRO A 70 83.39 4.62 13.06
C PRO A 70 82.38 4.14 14.12
N LYS A 71 82.79 3.29 15.07
CA LYS A 71 81.90 2.77 16.13
C LYS A 71 81.52 3.85 17.15
N ALA A 72 82.44 4.73 17.50
CA ALA A 72 82.17 5.85 18.39
C ALA A 72 81.19 6.86 17.76
N LEU A 73 81.34 7.14 16.46
CA LEU A 73 80.40 7.95 15.68
C LEU A 73 79.02 7.29 15.58
N MET A 74 78.96 5.97 15.37
CA MET A 74 77.71 5.21 15.40
C MET A 74 77.02 5.34 16.76
N HIS A 75 77.73 5.11 17.87
CA HIS A 75 77.14 5.22 19.22
C HIS A 75 76.62 6.63 19.52
N LYS A 76 77.31 7.68 19.07
CA LYS A 76 76.81 9.06 19.17
C LYS A 76 75.54 9.28 18.36
N GLY A 77 75.53 8.80 17.13
CA GLY A 77 74.35 8.83 16.28
C GLY A 77 73.16 8.10 16.90
N MET A 78 73.37 6.90 17.44
CA MET A 78 72.36 6.10 18.13
C MET A 78 71.87 6.78 19.41
N PHE A 79 72.76 7.38 20.19
CA PHE A 79 72.39 8.14 21.39
C PHE A 79 71.49 9.33 21.04
N LEU A 80 71.86 10.12 20.03
CA LEU A 80 71.02 11.23 19.54
C LEU A 80 69.68 10.73 18.98
N PHE A 81 69.67 9.56 18.34
CA PHE A 81 68.44 8.91 17.88
C PHE A 81 67.54 8.49 19.06
N GLN A 82 68.12 7.98 20.15
CA GLN A 82 67.40 7.62 21.38
C GLN A 82 66.83 8.85 22.11
N GLU A 83 67.53 9.99 22.07
CA GLU A 83 67.05 11.29 22.54
C GLU A 83 66.00 11.94 21.61
N GLU A 84 65.54 11.21 20.60
CA GLU A 84 64.60 11.65 19.56
C GLU A 84 65.08 12.85 18.70
N ASP A 85 66.36 13.24 18.81
CA ASP A 85 66.99 14.23 17.93
C ASP A 85 67.44 13.57 16.62
N TYR A 86 66.44 13.11 15.84
CA TYR A 86 66.65 12.39 14.59
C TYR A 86 67.47 13.21 13.59
N ALA A 87 67.25 14.53 13.53
CA ALA A 87 67.97 15.41 12.62
C ALA A 87 69.46 15.52 12.97
N ALA A 88 69.82 15.64 14.25
CA ALA A 88 71.21 15.68 14.68
C ALA A 88 71.91 14.31 14.61
N SER A 89 71.16 13.20 14.69
CA SER A 89 71.73 11.84 14.57
C SER A 89 72.30 11.53 13.18
N ILE A 90 71.62 12.00 12.12
CA ILE A 90 71.91 11.71 10.70
C ILE A 90 73.38 11.95 10.32
N PRO A 91 73.98 13.14 10.55
CA PRO A 91 75.36 13.39 10.10
C PRO A 91 76.40 12.48 10.77
N TYR A 92 76.19 12.07 12.02
CA TYR A 92 77.10 11.15 12.71
C TYR A 92 76.96 9.71 12.20
N LEU A 93 75.74 9.28 11.89
CA LEU A 93 75.47 7.95 11.33
C LEU A 93 75.94 7.86 9.87
N GLU A 94 75.76 8.91 9.07
CA GLU A 94 76.29 8.99 7.69
C GLU A 94 77.82 8.94 7.68
N GLU A 95 78.49 9.64 8.60
CA GLU A 95 79.94 9.61 8.72
C GLU A 95 80.43 8.22 9.17
N ALA A 96 79.77 7.61 10.15
CA ALA A 96 80.09 6.27 10.63
C ALA A 96 80.04 5.25 9.47
N LEU A 97 78.97 5.27 8.67
CA LEU A 97 78.79 4.37 7.53
C LEU A 97 79.72 4.67 6.36
N ARG A 98 80.16 5.92 6.19
CA ARG A 98 81.15 6.26 5.16
C ARG A 98 82.52 5.66 5.47
N GLN A 99 82.88 5.62 6.75
CA GLN A 99 84.17 5.09 7.20
C GLN A 99 84.13 3.56 7.36
N ASP A 100 83.01 3.01 7.81
CA ASP A 100 82.81 1.57 7.93
C ASP A 100 81.36 1.18 7.56
N PRO A 101 81.14 0.74 6.30
CA PRO A 101 79.82 0.29 5.84
C PRO A 101 79.34 -1.02 6.50
N THR A 102 80.16 -1.70 7.30
CA THR A 102 79.78 -2.96 7.99
C THR A 102 79.06 -2.73 9.32
N LEU A 103 78.93 -1.47 9.75
CA LEU A 103 78.27 -1.10 11.00
C LEU A 103 76.75 -1.20 10.89
N VAL A 104 76.25 -2.41 11.15
CA VAL A 104 74.84 -2.79 11.11
C VAL A 104 73.93 -1.83 11.90
N GLY A 105 74.30 -1.46 13.13
CA GLY A 105 73.51 -0.55 13.98
C GLY A 105 73.40 0.89 13.44
N ALA A 106 74.38 1.33 12.64
CA ALA A 106 74.33 2.64 11.99
C ALA A 106 73.38 2.63 10.78
N TRP A 107 73.27 1.50 10.06
CA TRP A 107 72.32 1.36 8.95
C TRP A 107 70.88 1.43 9.43
N GLU A 108 70.53 0.70 10.49
CA GLU A 108 69.18 0.71 11.08
C GLU A 108 68.81 2.10 11.60
N SER A 109 69.66 2.70 12.44
CA SER A 109 69.38 4.00 13.06
C SER A 109 69.28 5.12 12.02
N LEU A 110 70.09 5.09 10.96
CA LEU A 110 70.05 6.11 9.90
C LEU A 110 68.80 5.98 9.04
N GLY A 111 68.41 4.74 8.70
CA GLY A 111 67.18 4.49 7.95
C GLY A 111 65.95 5.00 8.70
N TRP A 112 65.87 4.72 10.00
CA TRP A 112 64.78 5.25 10.83
C TRP A 112 64.85 6.76 11.04
N ALA A 113 66.04 7.35 11.16
CA ALA A 113 66.20 8.79 11.26
C ALA A 113 65.73 9.50 9.97
N TYR A 114 66.01 8.94 8.80
CA TYR A 114 65.45 9.46 7.53
C TYR A 114 63.93 9.37 7.51
N TRP A 115 63.33 8.26 7.97
CA TRP A 115 61.88 8.13 8.02
C TRP A 115 61.24 9.17 8.95
N ARG A 116 61.74 9.28 10.19
CA ARG A 116 61.21 10.19 11.23
C ARG A 116 61.37 11.67 10.86
N THR A 117 62.33 12.01 10.00
CA THR A 117 62.50 13.36 9.44
C THR A 117 61.74 13.60 8.13
N GLY A 118 60.89 12.66 7.70
CA GLY A 118 60.05 12.78 6.50
C GLY A 118 60.78 12.48 5.17
N GLN A 119 62.04 12.04 5.21
CA GLN A 119 62.86 11.75 4.04
C GLN A 119 62.59 10.32 3.50
N ARG A 120 61.34 10.07 3.05
CA ARG A 120 60.85 8.74 2.63
C ARG A 120 61.64 8.12 1.48
N GLU A 121 62.01 8.91 0.48
CA GLU A 121 62.80 8.42 -0.67
C GLU A 121 64.20 7.97 -0.27
N LYS A 122 64.84 8.69 0.68
CA LYS A 122 66.14 8.29 1.22
C LYS A 122 66.03 7.03 2.05
N THR A 123 64.96 6.88 2.83
CA THR A 123 64.67 5.67 3.61
C THR A 123 64.65 4.43 2.72
N ALA A 124 63.89 4.49 1.61
CA ALA A 124 63.79 3.38 0.65
C ALA A 124 65.15 2.98 0.07
N ARG A 125 65.88 3.98 -0.50
CA ARG A 125 67.20 3.75 -1.11
C ARG A 125 68.23 3.23 -0.12
N HIS A 126 68.17 3.69 1.13
CA HIS A 126 69.07 3.31 2.20
C HIS A 126 68.90 1.84 2.59
N PHE A 127 67.67 1.38 2.81
CA PHE A 127 67.41 -0.03 3.11
C PHE A 127 67.64 -0.94 1.89
N GLU A 128 67.40 -0.47 0.66
CA GLU A 128 67.76 -1.22 -0.56
C GLU A 128 69.28 -1.34 -0.76
N ALA A 129 70.06 -0.35 -0.32
CA ALA A 129 71.52 -0.43 -0.32
C ALA A 129 72.01 -1.43 0.74
N LEU A 130 71.43 -1.38 1.94
CA LEU A 130 71.68 -2.36 3.01
C LEU A 130 71.46 -3.79 2.54
N MET A 131 70.33 -4.06 1.87
CA MET A 131 69.98 -5.38 1.34
C MET A 131 70.94 -5.87 0.24
N ARG A 132 71.53 -4.96 -0.55
CA ARG A 132 72.55 -5.32 -1.56
C ARG A 132 73.93 -5.57 -0.96
N LEU A 133 74.30 -4.83 0.07
CA LEU A 133 75.61 -4.94 0.71
C LEU A 133 75.69 -6.14 1.65
N MET A 134 74.58 -6.50 2.28
CA MET A 134 74.51 -7.57 3.27
C MET A 134 73.29 -8.48 3.03
N PRO A 135 73.23 -9.19 1.89
CA PRO A 135 72.07 -10.02 1.51
C PRO A 135 71.85 -11.22 2.43
N ASP A 136 72.88 -11.70 3.11
CA ASP A 136 72.82 -12.84 4.03
C ASP A 136 72.63 -12.42 5.50
N GLN A 137 72.45 -11.12 5.77
CA GLN A 137 72.16 -10.61 7.12
C GLN A 137 70.66 -10.51 7.35
N PRO A 138 70.10 -11.14 8.40
CA PRO A 138 68.68 -11.06 8.72
C PRO A 138 68.16 -9.61 8.88
N LEU A 139 68.97 -8.71 9.43
CA LEU A 139 68.58 -7.31 9.63
C LEU A 139 68.23 -6.60 8.32
N ALA A 140 68.94 -6.90 7.22
CA ALA A 140 68.68 -6.24 5.95
C ALA A 140 67.29 -6.56 5.42
N HIS A 141 66.86 -7.82 5.56
CA HIS A 141 65.51 -8.26 5.23
C HIS A 141 64.47 -7.71 6.22
N ASN A 142 64.78 -7.67 7.52
CA ASN A 142 63.92 -7.08 8.55
C ASN A 142 63.61 -5.60 8.28
N MET A 143 64.63 -4.80 7.93
CA MET A 143 64.46 -3.37 7.66
C MET A 143 63.62 -3.13 6.41
N MET A 144 63.83 -3.93 5.36
CA MET A 144 63.00 -3.87 4.15
C MET A 144 61.54 -4.28 4.41
N ALA A 145 61.32 -5.31 5.22
CA ALA A 145 59.98 -5.72 5.64
C ALA A 145 59.31 -4.63 6.49
N GLN A 146 60.00 -4.05 7.47
CA GLN A 146 59.45 -2.96 8.28
C GLN A 146 59.17 -1.69 7.45
N TYR A 147 60.00 -1.38 6.47
CA TYR A 147 59.69 -0.34 5.49
C TYR A 147 58.42 -0.68 4.70
N GLY A 148 58.27 -1.93 4.27
CA GLY A 148 57.07 -2.47 3.65
C GLY A 148 55.81 -2.28 4.51
N ILE A 149 55.89 -2.51 5.83
CA ILE A 149 54.77 -2.27 6.78
C ILE A 149 54.35 -0.80 6.73
N LEU A 150 55.30 0.13 6.74
CA LEU A 150 55.03 1.56 6.74
C LEU A 150 54.50 2.08 5.41
N THR A 151 54.72 1.33 4.33
CA THR A 151 54.16 1.58 3.01
C THR A 151 52.96 0.69 2.67
N GLU A 152 52.50 -0.13 3.62
CA GLU A 152 51.38 -1.08 3.47
C GLU A 152 51.56 -2.11 2.33
N ASP A 153 52.79 -2.49 2.03
CA ASP A 153 53.16 -3.49 1.00
C ASP A 153 53.34 -4.88 1.63
N TRP A 154 52.21 -5.51 2.01
CA TRP A 154 52.19 -6.73 2.83
C TRP A 154 52.84 -7.97 2.18
N GLU A 155 52.88 -8.05 0.85
CA GLU A 155 53.56 -9.13 0.13
C GLU A 155 55.08 -8.99 0.23
N ARG A 156 55.60 -7.76 0.09
CA ARG A 156 57.03 -7.48 0.30
C ARG A 156 57.42 -7.71 1.76
N VAL A 157 56.52 -7.43 2.69
CA VAL A 157 56.69 -7.75 4.11
C VAL A 157 56.81 -9.27 4.32
N ASP A 158 55.96 -10.07 3.65
CA ASP A 158 56.01 -11.54 3.74
C ASP A 158 57.33 -12.10 3.23
N ASP A 159 57.78 -11.70 2.04
CA ASP A 159 59.05 -12.19 1.50
C ASP A 159 60.24 -11.79 2.40
N GLY A 160 60.28 -10.54 2.85
CA GLY A 160 61.34 -10.04 3.72
C GLY A 160 61.40 -10.77 5.07
N PHE A 161 60.28 -10.91 5.78
CA PHE A 161 60.29 -11.65 7.05
C PHE A 161 60.55 -13.15 6.87
N ARG A 162 60.01 -13.77 5.82
CA ARG A 162 60.28 -15.18 5.50
C ARG A 162 61.76 -15.41 5.25
N LYS A 163 62.42 -14.57 4.44
CA LYS A 163 63.88 -14.63 4.19
C LYS A 163 64.70 -14.42 5.45
N SER A 164 64.32 -13.45 6.28
CA SER A 164 64.97 -13.19 7.55
C SER A 164 64.90 -14.39 8.50
N LEU A 165 63.75 -15.04 8.58
CA LEU A 165 63.51 -16.22 9.42
C LEU A 165 64.15 -17.49 8.83
N GLU A 166 64.33 -17.60 7.50
CA GLU A 166 65.16 -18.63 6.86
C GLU A 166 66.63 -18.51 7.30
N LEU A 167 67.16 -17.29 7.38
CA LEU A 167 68.55 -17.01 7.77
C LEU A 167 68.78 -17.13 9.29
N ASN A 168 67.81 -16.69 10.09
CA ASN A 168 67.84 -16.82 11.55
C ASN A 168 66.44 -17.07 12.12
N PRO A 169 66.07 -18.35 12.37
CA PRO A 169 64.75 -18.73 12.89
C PRO A 169 64.46 -18.28 14.33
N GLY A 170 65.48 -17.98 15.12
CA GLY A 170 65.34 -17.70 16.56
C GLY A 170 64.89 -16.28 16.92
N GLN A 171 64.68 -15.41 15.92
CA GLN A 171 64.35 -14.00 16.13
C GLN A 171 62.91 -13.85 16.65
N TYR A 172 62.75 -13.74 17.97
CA TYR A 172 61.44 -13.65 18.63
C TYR A 172 60.57 -12.51 18.09
N GLU A 173 61.08 -11.28 18.05
CA GLU A 173 60.32 -10.12 17.56
C GLU A 173 59.97 -10.22 16.07
N VAL A 174 60.86 -10.79 15.25
CA VAL A 174 60.60 -10.99 13.82
C VAL A 174 59.52 -12.04 13.61
N ARG A 175 59.49 -13.11 14.41
CA ARG A 175 58.38 -14.10 14.39
C ARG A 175 57.06 -13.44 14.79
N ASN A 176 57.05 -12.53 15.76
CA ASN A 176 55.86 -11.77 16.14
C ASN A 176 55.38 -10.86 15.00
N TRP A 177 56.27 -10.05 14.42
CA TRP A 177 55.93 -9.18 13.28
C TRP A 177 55.50 -9.98 12.06
N TYR A 178 56.12 -11.14 11.82
CA TYR A 178 55.73 -12.03 10.74
C TYR A 178 54.32 -12.58 10.96
N ALA A 179 54.01 -13.05 12.17
CA ALA A 179 52.65 -13.47 12.51
C ALA A 179 51.64 -12.34 12.33
N GLN A 180 51.96 -11.11 12.72
CA GLN A 180 51.09 -9.96 12.48
C GLN A 180 50.91 -9.66 10.99
N ASN A 181 51.95 -9.80 10.16
CA ASN A 181 51.83 -9.68 8.71
C ASN A 181 50.96 -10.80 8.11
N LEU A 182 51.12 -12.03 8.59
CA LEU A 182 50.29 -13.17 8.18
C LEU A 182 48.82 -12.91 8.50
N LEU A 183 48.48 -12.24 9.61
CA LEU A 183 47.10 -11.79 9.88
C LEU A 183 46.62 -10.72 8.89
N ARG A 184 47.49 -9.83 8.41
CA ARG A 184 47.15 -8.83 7.37
C ARG A 184 46.90 -9.49 6.02
N LEU A 185 47.64 -10.56 5.73
CA LEU A 185 47.42 -11.48 4.61
C LEU A 185 46.35 -12.55 4.92
N GLY A 186 45.72 -12.46 6.10
CA GLY A 186 45.02 -13.48 6.91
C GLY A 186 45.18 -14.93 6.53
N ARG A 187 46.45 -15.30 6.51
CA ARG A 187 46.92 -16.63 6.82
C ARG A 187 46.82 -16.85 8.34
N ASP A 188 45.61 -16.74 8.88
CA ASP A 188 45.35 -16.67 10.33
C ASP A 188 45.84 -17.92 11.06
N ARG A 189 45.68 -19.10 10.44
CA ARG A 189 46.12 -20.37 11.01
C ARG A 189 47.63 -20.42 11.20
N GLU A 190 48.39 -19.98 10.21
CA GLU A 190 49.86 -19.92 10.28
C GLU A 190 50.32 -18.88 11.30
N ALA A 191 49.66 -17.71 11.31
CA ALA A 191 49.92 -16.68 12.31
C ALA A 191 49.70 -17.21 13.74
N GLN A 192 48.61 -17.94 13.98
CA GLN A 192 48.31 -18.53 15.27
C GLN A 192 49.31 -19.59 15.71
N GLU A 193 49.76 -20.46 14.79
CA GLU A 193 50.78 -21.46 15.12
C GLU A 193 52.05 -20.79 15.65
N ILE A 194 52.45 -19.67 15.04
CA ILE A 194 53.58 -18.86 15.49
C ILE A 194 53.26 -18.18 16.84
N LEU A 195 52.12 -17.48 16.97
CA LEU A 195 51.75 -16.76 18.19
C LEU A 195 51.62 -17.69 19.40
N VAL A 196 51.04 -18.89 19.23
CA VAL A 196 50.93 -19.90 20.29
C VAL A 196 52.32 -20.39 20.74
N GLN A 197 53.27 -20.53 19.82
CA GLN A 197 54.66 -20.85 20.19
C GLN A 197 55.32 -19.70 20.96
N LEU A 198 55.15 -18.45 20.50
CA LEU A 198 55.71 -17.27 21.16
C LEU A 198 55.16 -17.08 22.59
N VAL A 199 53.87 -17.35 22.83
CA VAL A 199 53.27 -17.32 24.17
C VAL A 199 53.80 -18.45 25.06
N LYS A 200 54.12 -19.63 24.50
CA LYS A 200 54.75 -20.72 25.26
C LYS A 200 56.19 -20.40 25.66
N GLU A 201 56.93 -19.74 24.77
CA GLU A 201 58.32 -19.34 25.02
C GLU A 201 58.41 -18.20 26.04
N ASP A 202 57.51 -17.22 25.97
CA ASP A 202 57.40 -16.13 26.94
C ASP A 202 55.93 -15.88 27.33
N PRO A 203 55.46 -16.51 28.42
CA PRO A 203 54.09 -16.32 28.91
C PRO A 203 53.79 -14.91 29.44
N GLY A 204 54.80 -14.06 29.66
CA GLY A 204 54.63 -12.69 30.16
C GLY A 204 54.29 -11.66 29.07
N ARG A 205 54.34 -12.05 27.80
CA ARG A 205 54.07 -11.16 26.65
C ARG A 205 52.59 -10.97 26.40
N VAL A 206 51.99 -10.13 27.25
CA VAL A 206 50.58 -9.75 27.19
C VAL A 206 50.17 -9.19 25.83
N ASP A 207 51.05 -8.46 25.13
CA ASP A 207 50.80 -7.95 23.77
C ASP A 207 50.47 -9.07 22.77
N ILE A 208 51.16 -10.20 22.85
CA ILE A 208 50.95 -11.37 21.99
C ILE A 208 49.69 -12.14 22.43
N ILE A 209 49.47 -12.25 23.75
CA ILE A 209 48.25 -12.86 24.31
C ILE A 209 47.01 -12.06 23.87
N MET A 210 47.07 -10.73 23.83
CA MET A 210 45.98 -9.87 23.34
C MET A 210 45.69 -10.12 21.85
N VAL A 211 46.70 -10.27 21.01
CA VAL A 211 46.52 -10.62 19.59
C VAL A 211 45.84 -11.99 19.46
N LEU A 212 46.33 -12.99 20.19
CA LEU A 212 45.75 -14.33 20.15
C LEU A 212 44.33 -14.38 20.74
N ALA A 213 44.03 -13.57 21.77
CA ALA A 213 42.69 -13.43 22.32
C ALA A 213 41.70 -12.82 21.32
N HIS A 214 42.14 -11.84 20.52
CA HIS A 214 41.35 -11.31 19.39
C HIS A 214 41.13 -12.37 18.31
N ILE A 215 42.17 -13.13 17.94
CA ILE A 215 42.02 -14.21 16.95
C ILE A 215 41.00 -15.25 17.44
N ARG A 216 41.10 -15.70 18.69
CA ARG A 216 40.11 -16.62 19.28
C ARG A 216 38.70 -16.05 19.27
N PHE A 217 38.55 -14.74 19.49
CA PHE A 217 37.25 -14.07 19.37
C PHE A 217 36.70 -14.15 17.93
N PHE A 218 37.52 -13.86 16.92
CA PHE A 218 37.11 -13.94 15.50
C PHE A 218 36.84 -15.38 15.03
N GLU A 219 37.54 -16.37 15.59
CA GLU A 219 37.28 -17.78 15.37
C GLU A 219 36.05 -18.32 16.10
N ARG A 220 35.32 -17.46 16.83
CA ARG A 220 34.15 -17.83 17.65
C ARG A 220 34.48 -18.67 18.88
N ASN A 221 35.76 -18.82 19.23
CA ASN A 221 36.23 -19.44 20.48
C ASN A 221 36.15 -18.44 21.66
N TYR A 222 34.93 -17.96 21.94
CA TYR A 222 34.68 -16.84 22.86
C TYR A 222 35.09 -17.15 24.31
N GLU A 223 34.95 -18.38 24.78
CA GLU A 223 35.34 -18.79 26.13
C GLU A 223 36.86 -18.75 26.32
N GLU A 224 37.62 -19.17 25.31
CA GLU A 224 39.08 -19.09 25.34
C GLU A 224 39.53 -17.64 25.27
N SER A 225 38.94 -16.86 24.36
CA SER A 225 39.16 -15.41 24.28
C SER A 225 38.91 -14.73 25.63
N ALA A 226 37.78 -15.02 26.30
CA ALA A 226 37.46 -14.47 27.61
C ALA A 226 38.47 -14.87 28.70
N ARG A 227 38.96 -16.13 28.69
CA ARG A 227 40.02 -16.56 29.63
C ARG A 227 41.31 -15.77 29.40
N MET A 228 41.71 -15.58 28.15
CA MET A 228 42.92 -14.83 27.80
C MET A 228 42.78 -13.33 28.12
N TRP A 229 41.62 -12.73 27.87
CA TRP A 229 41.37 -11.34 28.27
C TRP A 229 41.42 -11.16 29.79
N ARG A 230 40.91 -12.13 30.57
CA ARG A 230 41.03 -12.11 32.03
C ARG A 230 42.48 -12.25 32.50
N SER A 231 43.30 -13.07 31.83
CA SER A 231 44.73 -13.16 32.18
C SER A 231 45.48 -11.87 31.88
N VAL A 232 45.21 -11.23 30.73
CA VAL A 232 45.79 -9.92 30.40
C VAL A 232 45.33 -8.85 31.40
N LEU A 233 44.04 -8.85 31.78
CA LEU A 233 43.50 -7.90 32.74
C LEU A 233 44.07 -8.11 34.15
N ALA A 234 44.45 -9.33 34.53
CA ALA A 234 45.11 -9.57 35.82
C ALA A 234 46.51 -8.91 35.90
N GLU A 235 47.23 -8.89 34.78
CA GLU A 235 48.55 -8.26 34.68
C GLU A 235 48.46 -6.73 34.44
N ILE A 236 47.42 -6.25 33.75
CA ILE A 236 47.18 -4.83 33.49
C ILE A 236 45.74 -4.41 33.89
N PRO A 237 45.43 -4.30 35.21
CA PRO A 237 44.06 -4.16 35.73
C PRO A 237 43.28 -2.91 35.30
N GLU A 238 43.97 -1.82 34.95
CA GLU A 238 43.35 -0.53 34.62
C GLU A 238 43.33 -0.25 33.10
N ASN A 239 43.70 -1.22 32.26
CA ASN A 239 43.67 -1.03 30.82
C ASN A 239 42.22 -1.07 30.28
N THR A 240 41.67 0.10 29.96
CA THR A 240 40.28 0.24 29.50
C THR A 240 39.99 -0.50 28.19
N ASP A 241 40.96 -0.64 27.29
CA ASP A 241 40.77 -1.36 26.02
C ASP A 241 40.66 -2.87 26.24
N VAL A 242 41.43 -3.42 27.18
CA VAL A 242 41.32 -4.83 27.61
C VAL A 242 40.00 -5.07 28.33
N ILE A 243 39.59 -4.18 29.24
CA ILE A 243 38.29 -4.26 29.92
C ILE A 243 37.15 -4.26 28.90
N LEU A 244 37.20 -3.38 27.90
CA LEU A 244 36.19 -3.30 26.85
C LEU A 244 36.20 -4.54 25.94
N SER A 245 37.37 -5.07 25.60
CA SER A 245 37.50 -6.30 24.81
C SER A 245 36.94 -7.51 25.54
N LEU A 246 37.19 -7.61 26.86
CA LEU A 246 36.54 -8.59 27.72
C LEU A 246 35.02 -8.36 27.79
N ALA A 247 34.56 -7.11 27.95
CA ALA A 247 33.14 -6.78 27.99
C ALA A 247 32.41 -7.18 26.70
N ARG A 248 33.01 -6.92 25.53
CA ARG A 248 32.51 -7.39 24.22
C ARG A 248 32.46 -8.91 24.16
N THR A 249 33.50 -9.59 24.63
CA THR A 249 33.52 -11.05 24.67
C THR A 249 32.44 -11.61 25.61
N GLN A 250 32.24 -11.00 26.78
CA GLN A 250 31.16 -11.36 27.72
C GLN A 250 29.77 -11.10 27.12
N LEU A 251 29.61 -10.01 26.35
CA LEU A 251 28.37 -9.74 25.62
C LEU A 251 28.06 -10.88 24.65
N VAL A 252 29.01 -11.27 23.81
CA VAL A 252 28.81 -12.36 22.83
C VAL A 252 28.52 -13.70 23.54
N LEU A 253 29.13 -13.95 24.69
CA LEU A 253 28.83 -15.10 25.55
C LEU A 253 27.45 -15.03 26.25
N GLY A 254 26.75 -13.90 26.17
CA GLY A 254 25.46 -13.68 26.83
C GLY A 254 25.52 -13.31 28.31
N ASN A 255 26.72 -13.07 28.84
CA ASN A 255 26.93 -12.63 30.21
C ASN A 255 26.71 -11.11 30.33
N LEU A 256 25.48 -10.65 30.05
CA LEU A 256 25.14 -9.23 29.91
C LEU A 256 25.44 -8.41 31.18
N GLU A 257 25.17 -8.97 32.35
CA GLU A 257 25.44 -8.31 33.64
C GLU A 257 26.94 -8.09 33.85
N GLU A 258 27.77 -9.07 33.51
CA GLU A 258 29.22 -8.96 33.60
C GLU A 258 29.77 -7.98 32.56
N ALA A 259 29.25 -8.04 31.32
CA ALA A 259 29.60 -7.08 30.28
C ALA A 259 29.29 -5.64 30.70
N ASP A 260 28.10 -5.38 31.27
CA ASP A 260 27.73 -4.04 31.75
C ASP A 260 28.59 -3.61 32.96
N ARG A 261 28.92 -4.54 33.86
CA ARG A 261 29.82 -4.28 35.01
C ARG A 261 31.23 -3.92 34.55
N LEU A 262 31.77 -4.62 33.56
CA LEU A 262 33.08 -4.32 32.97
C LEU A 262 33.05 -2.95 32.28
N CYS A 263 31.99 -2.62 31.55
CA CYS A 263 31.83 -1.28 31.00
C CYS A 263 31.77 -0.20 32.10
N LEU A 264 31.08 -0.45 33.21
CA LEU A 264 31.07 0.45 34.37
C LEU A 264 32.47 0.60 34.99
N ALA A 265 33.25 -0.47 35.08
CA ALA A 265 34.64 -0.41 35.54
C ALA A 265 35.51 0.43 34.60
N ALA A 266 35.38 0.26 33.28
CA ALA A 266 36.07 1.10 32.31
C ALA A 266 35.66 2.58 32.42
N LEU A 267 34.38 2.86 32.68
CA LEU A 267 33.87 4.23 32.88
C LEU A 267 34.28 4.86 34.21
N ALA A 268 34.58 4.05 35.23
CA ALA A 268 35.15 4.54 36.49
C ALA A 268 36.58 5.07 36.29
N ILE A 269 37.34 4.48 35.36
CA ILE A 269 38.70 4.90 35.00
C ILE A 269 38.65 6.07 34.01
N LYS A 270 37.83 5.94 32.95
CA LYS A 270 37.65 6.97 31.92
C LYS A 270 36.18 7.39 31.83
N PRO A 271 35.75 8.35 32.67
CA PRO A 271 34.43 8.94 32.57
C PRO A 271 34.20 9.50 31.15
N ASP A 272 32.98 9.35 30.64
CA ASP A 272 32.59 9.82 29.30
C ASP A 272 33.30 9.11 28.12
N TRP A 273 33.89 7.92 28.35
CA TRP A 273 34.47 7.14 27.26
C TRP A 273 33.39 6.55 26.34
N SER A 274 33.22 7.15 25.16
CA SER A 274 32.16 6.81 24.20
C SER A 274 32.06 5.32 23.87
N PRO A 275 33.15 4.56 23.61
CA PRO A 275 33.07 3.12 23.34
C PRO A 275 32.40 2.31 24.45
N ALA A 276 32.68 2.60 25.73
CA ALA A 276 32.04 1.92 26.85
C ALA A 276 30.58 2.37 27.03
N LEU A 277 30.28 3.67 26.92
CA LEU A 277 28.89 4.15 26.98
C LEU A 277 28.03 3.55 25.84
N LEU A 278 28.58 3.47 24.63
CA LEU A 278 27.94 2.85 23.47
C LEU A 278 27.70 1.36 23.70
N LEU A 279 28.71 0.62 24.15
CA LEU A 279 28.55 -0.81 24.44
C LEU A 279 27.49 -1.05 25.52
N ARG A 280 27.38 -0.17 26.53
CA ARG A 280 26.28 -0.24 27.50
C ARG A 280 24.92 0.03 26.87
N ALA A 281 24.81 1.02 25.98
CA ALA A 281 23.57 1.28 25.24
C ALA A 281 23.20 0.08 24.36
N ASP A 282 24.17 -0.55 23.70
CA ASP A 282 24.00 -1.77 22.91
C ASP A 282 23.54 -2.92 23.80
N ILE A 283 24.16 -3.15 24.96
CA ILE A 283 23.74 -4.17 25.93
C ILE A 283 22.28 -3.95 26.37
N ALA A 284 21.88 -2.70 26.64
CA ALA A 284 20.50 -2.41 27.02
C ALA A 284 19.51 -2.63 25.86
N ASP A 285 19.91 -2.28 24.63
CA ASP A 285 19.14 -2.57 23.41
C ASP A 285 18.98 -4.08 23.18
N ILE A 286 20.05 -4.84 23.41
CA ILE A 286 20.13 -6.30 23.28
C ILE A 286 19.32 -7.02 24.36
N ALA A 287 19.39 -6.54 25.61
CA ALA A 287 18.58 -7.01 26.73
C ALA A 287 17.10 -6.59 26.63
N ASP A 288 16.71 -5.88 25.57
CA ASP A 288 15.39 -5.34 25.34
C ASP A 288 14.88 -4.35 26.41
N LEU A 289 15.82 -3.69 27.10
CA LEU A 289 15.57 -2.74 28.17
C LEU A 289 15.45 -1.32 27.61
N ALA A 290 14.36 -1.03 26.90
CA ALA A 290 14.16 0.23 26.18
C ALA A 290 14.39 1.49 27.04
N ALA A 291 13.96 1.49 28.31
CA ALA A 291 14.19 2.61 29.23
C ALA A 291 15.68 2.80 29.57
N ALA A 292 16.39 1.71 29.89
CA ALA A 292 17.82 1.77 30.16
C ALA A 292 18.62 2.17 28.91
N ALA A 293 18.20 1.72 27.73
CA ALA A 293 18.80 2.11 26.46
C ALA A 293 18.65 3.61 26.18
N ILE A 294 17.47 4.18 26.44
CA ILE A 294 17.21 5.63 26.34
C ILE A 294 18.17 6.40 27.26
N ASP A 295 18.23 6.04 28.55
CA ASP A 295 19.08 6.73 29.53
C ASP A 295 20.57 6.66 29.15
N ARG A 296 21.02 5.49 28.67
CA ARG A 296 22.41 5.26 28.23
C ARG A 296 22.73 6.02 26.95
N LEU A 297 21.84 6.01 25.94
CA LEU A 297 22.01 6.78 24.72
C LEU A 297 22.07 8.28 24.99
N GLU A 298 21.26 8.80 25.91
CA GLU A 298 21.38 10.20 26.33
C GLU A 298 22.74 10.52 26.95
N ALA A 299 23.31 9.59 27.73
CA ALA A 299 24.66 9.76 28.27
C ALA A 299 25.71 9.81 27.15
N VAL A 300 25.63 8.91 26.16
CA VAL A 300 26.54 8.93 24.99
C VAL A 300 26.41 10.26 24.23
N ILE A 301 25.18 10.72 23.98
CA ILE A 301 24.91 11.99 23.27
C ILE A 301 25.56 13.18 24.01
N ARG A 302 25.49 13.20 25.34
CA ARG A 302 26.12 14.26 26.16
C ARG A 302 27.66 14.19 26.11
N ALA A 303 28.23 12.99 26.07
CA ALA A 303 29.67 12.76 26.02
C ALA A 303 30.28 12.92 24.61
N THR A 304 29.45 12.96 23.56
CA THR A 304 29.92 13.03 22.18
C THR A 304 30.09 14.48 21.74
N ASP A 305 31.32 14.89 21.42
CA ASP A 305 31.61 16.23 20.91
C ASP A 305 31.34 16.40 19.41
N ASP A 306 31.52 15.33 18.62
CA ASP A 306 31.28 15.35 17.16
C ASP A 306 29.79 15.55 16.85
N PRO A 307 29.39 16.67 16.20
CA PRO A 307 28.00 16.92 15.84
C PRO A 307 27.41 15.87 14.91
N LEU A 308 28.19 15.29 13.99
CA LEU A 308 27.68 14.30 13.03
C LEU A 308 27.36 12.98 13.74
N LEU A 309 28.24 12.53 14.64
CA LEU A 309 27.98 11.35 15.48
C LEU A 309 26.81 11.59 16.43
N ARG A 310 26.71 12.79 17.03
CA ARG A 310 25.61 13.16 17.92
C ARG A 310 24.26 13.17 17.21
N ALA A 311 24.19 13.63 15.96
CA ALA A 311 22.98 13.58 15.13
C ALA A 311 22.49 12.13 14.94
N ARG A 312 23.40 11.21 14.60
CA ARG A 312 23.10 9.76 14.45
C ARG A 312 22.60 9.15 15.75
N LEU A 313 23.21 9.51 16.89
CA LEU A 313 22.79 9.03 18.21
C LEU A 313 21.41 9.56 18.60
N ARG A 314 21.09 10.81 18.26
CA ARG A 314 19.75 11.39 18.48
C ARG A 314 18.67 10.68 17.66
N GLU A 315 18.96 10.35 16.41
CA GLU A 315 18.06 9.53 15.60
C GLU A 315 17.84 8.15 16.25
N ARG A 316 18.91 7.46 16.66
CA ARG A 316 18.83 6.18 17.38
C ARG A 316 17.99 6.30 18.66
N LEU A 317 18.19 7.35 19.44
CA LEU A 317 17.41 7.65 20.64
C LEU A 317 15.91 7.86 20.31
N ALA A 318 15.60 8.61 19.25
CA ALA A 318 14.22 8.82 18.80
C ALA A 318 13.55 7.48 18.42
N MET A 319 14.27 6.59 17.72
CA MET A 319 13.75 5.25 17.38
C MET A 319 13.50 4.39 18.62
N ARG A 320 14.37 4.45 19.64
CA ARG A 320 14.17 3.73 20.91
C ARG A 320 13.00 4.29 21.72
N CYS A 321 12.84 5.60 21.76
CA CYS A 321 11.66 6.26 22.32
C CYS A 321 10.37 5.79 21.62
N GLN A 322 10.38 5.68 20.28
CA GLN A 322 9.23 5.15 19.54
C GLN A 322 8.99 3.67 19.84
N ALA A 323 10.03 2.84 19.93
CA ALA A 323 9.89 1.43 20.27
C ALA A 323 9.25 1.25 21.65
N MET A 324 9.64 2.07 22.64
CA MET A 324 9.01 2.09 23.96
C MET A 324 7.53 2.51 23.88
N ASN A 325 7.21 3.51 23.07
CA ASN A 325 5.83 3.92 22.79
C ASN A 325 4.99 2.83 22.11
N ASN A 326 5.57 2.03 21.22
CA ASN A 326 4.84 0.94 20.57
C ASN A 326 4.45 -0.15 21.58
N ARG A 327 5.29 -0.42 22.59
CA ARG A 327 5.00 -1.40 23.66
C ARG A 327 4.05 -0.83 24.70
N THR A 328 4.30 0.40 25.13
CA THR A 328 3.53 1.11 26.14
C THR A 328 3.09 2.44 25.54
N PRO A 329 1.94 2.47 24.84
CA PRO A 329 1.43 3.69 24.20
C PRO A 329 1.35 4.87 25.16
N GLY A 330 2.03 5.97 24.82
CA GLY A 330 2.05 7.21 25.61
C GLY A 330 3.16 7.29 26.66
N SER A 331 4.06 6.30 26.74
CA SER A 331 5.22 6.31 27.66
C SER A 331 6.23 7.43 27.36
N VAL A 332 6.40 7.81 26.09
CA VAL A 332 7.19 8.96 25.64
C VAL A 332 6.30 9.97 24.92
N PRO A 333 6.29 11.25 25.31
CA PRO A 333 5.59 12.28 24.54
C PRO A 333 6.11 12.37 23.10
N GLN A 334 5.22 12.50 22.13
CA GLN A 334 5.58 12.66 20.71
C GLN A 334 6.53 13.85 20.48
N SER A 335 6.41 14.91 21.29
CA SER A 335 7.29 16.08 21.26
C SER A 335 8.75 15.76 21.60
N VAL A 336 9.01 14.74 22.42
CA VAL A 336 10.39 14.30 22.73
C VAL A 336 11.00 13.62 21.51
N ILE A 337 10.25 12.73 20.85
CA ILE A 337 10.69 12.02 19.65
C ILE A 337 10.98 13.03 18.53
N LEU A 338 10.03 13.92 18.25
CA LEU A 338 10.21 14.97 17.25
C LEU A 338 11.31 15.96 17.65
N GLY A 339 11.44 16.28 18.94
CA GLY A 339 12.50 17.17 19.43
C GLY A 339 13.91 16.59 19.26
N GLN A 340 14.11 15.28 19.43
CA GLN A 340 15.40 14.64 19.15
C GLN A 340 15.69 14.61 17.66
N LEU A 341 14.70 14.30 16.81
CA LEU A 341 14.86 14.32 15.36
C LEU A 341 15.12 15.74 14.82
N ALA A 342 14.45 16.75 15.36
CA ALA A 342 14.70 18.15 15.00
C ALA A 342 16.13 18.58 15.34
N LYS A 343 16.64 18.25 16.54
CA LYS A 343 18.03 18.49 16.92
C LYS A 343 19.03 17.71 16.06
N ALA A 344 18.71 16.47 15.69
CA ALA A 344 19.54 15.68 14.78
C ALA A 344 19.66 16.37 13.41
N VAL A 345 18.56 16.93 12.90
CA VAL A 345 18.55 17.74 11.67
C VAL A 345 19.33 19.05 11.83
N GLU A 346 19.32 19.69 12.99
CA GLU A 346 20.11 20.89 13.26
C GLU A 346 21.62 20.59 13.29
N GLU A 347 22.01 19.45 13.88
CA GLU A 347 23.40 19.01 14.00
C GLU A 347 23.98 18.49 12.66
N ASP A 348 23.16 17.83 11.85
CA ASP A 348 23.54 17.38 10.50
C ASP A 348 22.45 17.71 9.45
N PRO A 349 22.35 18.97 9.00
CA PRO A 349 21.30 19.41 8.08
C PRO A 349 21.38 18.75 6.71
N GLY A 350 22.57 18.26 6.34
CA GLY A 350 22.85 17.63 5.05
C GLY A 350 22.39 16.18 4.95
N ASN A 351 22.02 15.57 6.08
CA ASN A 351 21.67 14.16 6.15
C ASN A 351 20.22 13.90 5.78
N VAL A 352 20.03 13.47 4.54
CA VAL A 352 18.73 13.15 3.95
C VAL A 352 17.98 12.07 4.72
N PHE A 353 18.69 11.09 5.27
CA PHE A 353 18.06 10.00 6.01
C PHE A 353 17.37 10.54 7.27
N ILE A 354 18.09 11.33 8.08
CA ILE A 354 17.54 11.97 9.29
C ILE A 354 16.39 12.94 8.94
N GLN A 355 16.55 13.75 7.88
CA GLN A 355 15.49 14.66 7.40
C GLN A 355 14.22 13.89 7.00
N THR A 356 14.38 12.77 6.32
CA THR A 356 13.27 11.91 5.88
C THR A 356 12.61 11.23 7.08
N THR A 357 13.39 10.66 8.00
CA THR A 357 12.88 10.09 9.25
C THR A 357 12.08 11.14 10.02
N TYR A 358 12.61 12.35 10.19
CA TYR A 358 11.88 13.44 10.84
C TYR A 358 10.54 13.76 10.15
N ALA A 359 10.52 13.88 8.83
CA ALA A 359 9.31 14.14 8.06
C ALA A 359 8.26 13.02 8.21
N GLU A 360 8.69 11.75 8.24
CA GLU A 360 7.79 10.60 8.45
C GLU A 360 7.15 10.63 9.83
N TYR A 361 7.91 10.93 10.88
CA TYR A 361 7.35 11.04 12.22
C TYR A 361 6.43 12.25 12.38
N CYS A 362 6.73 13.38 11.71
CA CYS A 362 5.80 14.50 11.64
C CYS A 362 4.46 14.07 11.01
N LEU A 363 4.50 13.28 9.92
CA LEU A 363 3.28 12.74 9.30
C LEU A 363 2.53 11.78 10.23
N VAL A 364 3.21 10.82 10.85
CA VAL A 364 2.61 9.85 11.80
C VAL A 364 1.94 10.58 12.97
N PHE A 365 2.54 11.65 13.45
CA PHE A 365 1.99 12.50 14.51
C PHE A 365 1.05 13.62 14.00
N LYS A 366 0.63 13.56 12.72
CA LYS A 366 -0.33 14.46 12.07
C LYS A 366 0.09 15.93 12.07
N GLN A 367 1.38 16.21 12.11
CA GLN A 367 1.96 17.53 11.88
C GLN A 367 2.17 17.77 10.37
N TYR A 368 1.06 17.82 9.62
CA TYR A 368 1.08 17.84 8.15
C TYR A 368 1.87 19.03 7.57
N ASP A 369 1.79 20.22 8.19
CA ASP A 369 2.51 21.40 7.72
C ASP A 369 4.04 21.23 7.77
N GLU A 370 4.58 20.74 8.89
CA GLU A 370 6.02 20.52 9.04
C GLU A 370 6.47 19.32 8.21
N ALA A 371 5.69 18.23 8.18
CA ALA A 371 5.96 17.07 7.32
C ALA A 371 6.05 17.47 5.84
N ARG A 372 5.10 18.26 5.35
CA ARG A 372 5.08 18.78 3.97
C ARG A 372 6.25 19.72 3.69
N LYS A 373 6.58 20.63 4.62
CA LYS A 373 7.73 21.54 4.49
C LYS A 373 9.04 20.77 4.36
N ARG A 374 9.23 19.73 5.17
CA ARG A 374 10.42 18.87 5.13
C ARG A 374 10.46 18.02 3.87
N ALA A 375 9.35 17.38 3.49
CA ALA A 375 9.26 16.62 2.24
C ALA A 375 9.59 17.49 1.02
N ARG A 376 9.07 18.74 0.97
CA ARG A 376 9.40 19.71 -0.09
C ARG A 376 10.88 20.05 -0.11
N LEU A 377 11.47 20.36 1.05
CA LEU A 377 12.91 20.64 1.17
C LEU A 377 13.76 19.46 0.63
N ILE A 378 13.40 18.23 0.99
CA ILE A 378 14.09 17.01 0.52
C ILE A 378 14.03 16.92 -1.00
N LEU A 379 12.84 17.07 -1.59
CA LEU A 379 12.62 16.96 -3.02
C LEU A 379 13.27 18.09 -3.84
N GLU A 380 13.33 19.32 -3.29
CA GLU A 380 13.89 20.48 -3.98
C GLU A 380 15.41 20.59 -3.85
N THR A 381 15.97 20.22 -2.68
CA THR A 381 17.37 20.48 -2.36
C THR A 381 18.27 19.26 -2.50
N PHE A 382 17.77 18.07 -2.15
CA PHE A 382 18.62 16.89 -1.97
C PHE A 382 18.42 15.82 -3.03
N ASN A 383 17.17 15.45 -3.30
CA ASN A 383 16.83 14.44 -4.30
C ASN A 383 15.36 14.54 -4.73
N ARG A 384 15.12 15.01 -5.96
CA ARG A 384 13.77 15.13 -6.56
C ARG A 384 13.05 13.80 -6.76
N HIS A 385 13.79 12.69 -6.77
CA HIS A 385 13.27 11.35 -7.01
C HIS A 385 13.12 10.51 -5.73
N LEU A 386 13.35 11.10 -4.55
CA LEU A 386 13.30 10.36 -3.29
C LEU A 386 11.88 9.88 -2.95
N LEU A 387 11.67 8.57 -2.95
CA LEU A 387 10.34 7.96 -2.89
C LEU A 387 9.65 8.17 -1.53
N ARG A 388 10.40 8.06 -0.43
CA ARG A 388 9.88 8.30 0.93
C ARG A 388 9.33 9.72 1.08
N ALA A 389 10.02 10.75 0.58
CA ALA A 389 9.55 12.13 0.62
C ALA A 389 8.32 12.35 -0.28
N LYS A 390 8.25 11.71 -1.46
CA LYS A 390 7.03 11.73 -2.29
C LYS A 390 5.84 11.10 -1.58
N GLU A 391 6.03 9.96 -0.91
CA GLU A 391 4.98 9.30 -0.13
C GLU A 391 4.48 10.21 1.00
N ILE A 392 5.40 10.83 1.75
CA ILE A 392 5.03 11.77 2.81
C ILE A 392 4.20 12.93 2.26
N PHE A 393 4.61 13.49 1.10
CA PHE A 393 3.88 14.57 0.46
C PHE A 393 2.48 14.12 0.01
N PHE A 394 2.37 12.93 -0.58
CA PHE A 394 1.09 12.32 -0.97
C PHE A 394 0.15 12.14 0.23
N GLU A 395 0.65 11.57 1.32
CA GLU A 395 -0.14 11.35 2.54
C GLU A 395 -0.58 12.65 3.20
N CYS A 396 0.28 13.68 3.24
CA CYS A 396 -0.12 15.01 3.68
C CYS A 396 -1.23 15.59 2.81
N ALA A 397 -1.10 15.48 1.47
CA ALA A 397 -2.11 15.98 0.55
C ALA A 397 -3.45 15.26 0.70
N LEU A 398 -3.46 13.93 0.89
CA LEU A 398 -4.68 13.17 1.20
C LEU A 398 -5.29 13.58 2.53
N GLY A 399 -4.48 13.69 3.59
CA GLY A 399 -4.93 14.05 4.94
C GLY A 399 -5.55 15.46 5.01
N GLU A 400 -5.05 16.39 4.20
CA GLU A 400 -5.52 17.77 4.10
C GLU A 400 -6.59 17.97 3.00
N ARG A 401 -7.00 16.90 2.30
CA ARG A 401 -7.98 16.90 1.19
C ARG A 401 -7.57 17.76 -0.02
N ARG A 402 -6.26 17.87 -0.28
CA ARG A 402 -5.69 18.56 -1.44
C ARG A 402 -5.49 17.56 -2.58
N TYR A 403 -6.58 17.10 -3.16
CA TYR A 403 -6.57 15.95 -4.06
C TYR A 403 -5.80 16.18 -5.37
N ASP A 404 -5.81 17.40 -5.91
CA ASP A 404 -5.06 17.74 -7.14
C ASP A 404 -3.54 17.64 -6.92
N GLU A 405 -3.07 18.06 -5.74
CA GLU A 405 -1.66 17.89 -5.37
C GLU A 405 -1.31 16.41 -5.15
N ALA A 406 -2.20 15.64 -4.53
CA ALA A 406 -2.00 14.20 -4.35
C ALA A 406 -1.91 13.48 -5.71
N GLU A 407 -2.78 13.82 -6.66
CA GLU A 407 -2.76 13.33 -8.04
C GLU A 407 -1.44 13.68 -8.75
N GLN A 408 -1.01 14.94 -8.65
CA GLN A 408 0.26 15.38 -9.25
C GLN A 408 1.45 14.59 -8.67
N VAL A 409 1.45 14.30 -7.37
CA VAL A 409 2.50 13.47 -6.77
C VAL A 409 2.48 12.05 -7.32
N LEU A 410 1.31 11.44 -7.52
CA LEU A 410 1.21 10.12 -8.14
C LEU A 410 1.70 10.12 -9.59
N HIS A 411 1.36 11.15 -10.37
CA HIS A 411 1.94 11.33 -11.71
C HIS A 411 3.45 11.48 -11.65
N ASP A 412 3.98 12.34 -10.78
CA ASP A 412 5.41 12.58 -10.63
C ASP A 412 6.16 11.37 -10.09
N ARG A 413 5.50 10.51 -9.30
CA ARG A 413 6.03 9.26 -8.78
C ARG A 413 6.08 8.21 -9.89
N TYR A 414 4.97 7.93 -10.55
CA TYR A 414 4.85 6.79 -11.47
C TYR A 414 5.27 7.08 -12.91
N ALA A 415 4.97 8.26 -13.46
CA ALA A 415 5.38 8.60 -14.82
C ALA A 415 6.90 8.79 -14.94
N ASN A 416 7.54 9.30 -13.89
CA ASN A 416 8.98 9.56 -13.88
C ASN A 416 9.81 8.38 -13.38
N TYR A 417 9.23 7.42 -12.67
CA TYR A 417 9.94 6.27 -12.09
C TYR A 417 9.64 5.00 -12.90
N ASP A 418 8.43 4.45 -12.75
CA ASP A 418 7.98 3.23 -13.42
C ASP A 418 6.44 3.14 -13.41
N GLY A 419 5.83 3.11 -14.60
CA GLY A 419 4.37 2.99 -14.75
C GLY A 419 3.84 1.58 -14.46
N THR A 420 4.71 0.59 -14.32
CA THR A 420 4.36 -0.82 -14.11
C THR A 420 4.26 -1.22 -12.63
N ASP A 421 4.67 -0.34 -11.70
CA ASP A 421 4.58 -0.58 -10.25
C ASP A 421 3.17 -1.04 -9.83
N PRO A 422 3.00 -2.22 -9.20
CA PRO A 422 1.71 -2.70 -8.72
C PRO A 422 1.10 -1.83 -7.61
N LEU A 423 1.90 -1.14 -6.79
CA LEU A 423 1.40 -0.20 -5.79
C LEU A 423 0.77 1.04 -6.43
N ARG A 424 1.05 1.35 -7.70
CA ARG A 424 0.38 2.43 -8.44
C ARG A 424 -1.13 2.36 -8.23
N ASN A 425 -1.70 1.20 -8.50
CA ASN A 425 -3.14 0.97 -8.39
C ASN A 425 -3.64 1.13 -6.95
N TYR A 426 -2.84 0.71 -5.96
CA TYR A 426 -3.16 0.93 -4.54
C TYR A 426 -3.26 2.43 -4.19
N HIS A 427 -2.26 3.24 -4.57
CA HIS A 427 -2.28 4.66 -4.26
C HIS A 427 -3.38 5.41 -5.03
N TRP A 428 -3.63 5.05 -6.30
CA TRP A 428 -4.75 5.59 -7.07
C TRP A 428 -6.09 5.21 -6.44
N ALA A 429 -6.28 3.96 -6.01
CA ALA A 429 -7.49 3.54 -5.30
C ALA A 429 -7.73 4.37 -4.02
N ARG A 430 -6.66 4.65 -3.26
CA ARG A 430 -6.74 5.49 -2.05
C ARG A 430 -7.11 6.94 -2.37
N LEU A 431 -6.54 7.52 -3.41
CA LEU A 431 -6.89 8.87 -3.85
C LEU A 431 -8.36 8.96 -4.24
N GLU A 432 -8.84 8.03 -5.07
CA GLU A 432 -10.22 8.01 -5.55
C GLU A 432 -11.23 7.69 -4.43
N LEU A 433 -10.87 6.81 -3.48
CA LEU A 433 -11.64 6.60 -2.26
C LEU A 433 -11.81 7.91 -1.48
N MET A 434 -10.72 8.68 -1.30
CA MET A 434 -10.77 9.95 -0.57
C MET A 434 -11.52 11.06 -1.33
N ARG A 435 -11.60 10.99 -2.67
CA ARG A 435 -12.45 11.83 -3.51
C ARG A 435 -13.94 11.45 -3.46
N GLY A 436 -14.25 10.25 -2.98
CA GLY A 436 -15.60 9.67 -3.02
C GLY A 436 -15.95 9.00 -4.35
N ASN A 437 -14.97 8.80 -5.24
CA ASN A 437 -15.12 8.14 -6.53
C ASN A 437 -14.97 6.62 -6.37
N TYR A 438 -15.92 5.98 -5.68
CA TYR A 438 -15.84 4.56 -5.32
C TYR A 438 -15.70 3.62 -6.53
N VAL A 439 -16.29 3.97 -7.67
CA VAL A 439 -16.22 3.19 -8.93
C VAL A 439 -14.78 3.08 -9.41
N GLU A 440 -14.07 4.21 -9.47
CA GLU A 440 -12.69 4.25 -9.93
C GLU A 440 -11.77 3.59 -8.89
N ALA A 441 -12.02 3.82 -7.60
CA ALA A 441 -11.28 3.17 -6.53
C ALA A 441 -11.36 1.63 -6.61
N LEU A 442 -12.55 1.07 -6.84
CA LEU A 442 -12.73 -0.37 -7.04
C LEU A 442 -12.07 -0.87 -8.33
N ALA A 443 -12.14 -0.11 -9.43
CA ALA A 443 -11.48 -0.49 -10.69
C ALA A 443 -9.95 -0.59 -10.55
N GLN A 444 -9.34 0.32 -9.80
CA GLN A 444 -7.91 0.25 -9.48
C GLN A 444 -7.58 -0.98 -8.62
N LEU A 445 -8.45 -1.33 -7.66
CA LEU A 445 -8.28 -2.53 -6.84
C LEU A 445 -8.41 -3.84 -7.64
N ASP A 446 -9.34 -3.90 -8.59
CA ASP A 446 -9.47 -5.05 -9.51
C ASP A 446 -8.17 -5.26 -10.31
N GLU A 447 -7.59 -4.18 -10.86
CA GLU A 447 -6.33 -4.24 -11.62
C GLU A 447 -5.14 -4.66 -10.74
N MET A 448 -5.09 -4.18 -9.48
CA MET A 448 -4.06 -4.60 -8.53
C MET A 448 -4.15 -6.10 -8.23
N GLU A 449 -5.35 -6.62 -8.00
CA GLU A 449 -5.57 -8.04 -7.72
C GLU A 449 -5.28 -8.93 -8.94
N ALA A 450 -5.65 -8.47 -10.15
CA ALA A 450 -5.31 -9.17 -11.39
C ALA A 450 -3.79 -9.28 -11.58
N LYS A 451 -3.04 -8.20 -11.35
CA LYS A 451 -1.57 -8.23 -11.41
C LYS A 451 -0.97 -9.14 -10.33
N ALA A 452 -1.47 -9.05 -9.10
CA ALA A 452 -0.99 -9.85 -7.98
C ALA A 452 -1.30 -11.36 -8.13
N SER A 453 -2.36 -11.71 -8.89
CA SER A 453 -2.70 -13.11 -9.19
C SER A 453 -1.67 -13.84 -10.04
N LYS A 454 -0.78 -13.11 -10.73
CA LYS A 454 0.32 -13.69 -11.53
C LYS A 454 1.44 -14.27 -10.67
N GLY A 455 1.56 -13.85 -9.41
CA GLY A 455 2.63 -14.26 -8.50
C GLY A 455 3.24 -13.08 -7.75
N ALA A 456 3.51 -13.28 -6.46
CA ALA A 456 4.28 -12.39 -5.59
C ALA A 456 5.29 -13.23 -4.81
N VAL A 457 6.55 -12.77 -4.69
CA VAL A 457 7.65 -13.57 -4.11
C VAL A 457 8.37 -12.79 -3.02
N LEU A 458 8.04 -12.96 -1.73
CA LEU A 458 8.71 -12.27 -0.61
C LEU A 458 10.24 -12.43 -0.69
N THR A 459 11.04 -11.37 -0.60
CA THR A 459 12.50 -11.49 -0.62
C THR A 459 13.03 -11.07 0.74
N LEU A 460 13.67 -11.99 1.47
CA LEU A 460 14.38 -11.65 2.70
C LEU A 460 15.85 -11.34 2.40
N LEU A 461 16.36 -10.28 3.01
CA LEU A 461 17.77 -9.90 2.98
C LEU A 461 18.40 -10.13 4.35
N TYR A 462 19.57 -10.74 4.34
CA TYR A 462 20.49 -10.83 5.46
C TYR A 462 21.89 -10.40 4.99
N HIS A 463 22.79 -10.04 5.91
CA HIS A 463 24.16 -9.66 5.56
C HIS A 463 25.13 -10.68 6.16
N ASP A 464 25.30 -10.62 7.48
CA ASP A 464 26.16 -11.52 8.24
C ASP A 464 25.35 -12.46 9.14
N LEU A 465 25.98 -13.52 9.63
CA LEU A 465 25.43 -14.44 10.62
C LEU A 465 26.38 -14.62 11.82
N THR A 466 25.79 -14.90 12.98
CA THR A 466 26.53 -15.19 14.20
C THR A 466 25.89 -16.32 15.00
N GLU A 467 26.68 -17.04 15.80
CA GLU A 467 26.15 -18.05 16.74
C GLU A 467 25.52 -17.40 17.98
N SER A 468 25.82 -16.13 18.27
CA SER A 468 25.34 -15.43 19.46
C SER A 468 24.04 -14.67 19.19
N ASP A 469 23.05 -14.84 20.07
CA ASP A 469 21.82 -14.02 20.07
C ASP A 469 22.03 -12.60 20.60
N TRP A 470 23.24 -12.28 21.08
CA TRP A 470 23.55 -11.06 21.82
C TRP A 470 24.39 -10.07 21.02
N LEU A 471 24.39 -10.20 19.69
CA LEU A 471 24.98 -9.24 18.77
C LEU A 471 23.88 -8.56 17.95
N SER A 472 24.16 -7.35 17.47
CA SER A 472 23.28 -6.62 16.55
C SER A 472 23.36 -7.16 15.11
N VAL A 473 23.44 -8.48 14.96
CA VAL A 473 23.53 -9.26 13.72
C VAL A 473 22.58 -10.44 13.87
N THR A 474 21.99 -10.93 12.78
CA THR A 474 21.06 -12.06 12.85
C THR A 474 21.78 -13.33 13.31
N SER A 475 21.27 -13.97 14.37
CA SER A 475 21.84 -15.22 14.85
C SER A 475 21.39 -16.43 14.01
N VAL A 476 22.16 -17.52 14.03
CA VAL A 476 21.80 -18.82 13.43
C VAL A 476 20.43 -19.28 13.94
N ARG A 477 20.18 -19.14 15.26
CA ARG A 477 18.89 -19.47 15.87
C ARG A 477 17.76 -18.61 15.30
N ARG A 478 17.94 -17.30 15.19
CA ARG A 478 16.92 -16.37 14.64
C ARG A 478 16.65 -16.61 13.17
N LEU A 479 17.69 -16.81 12.36
CA LEU A 479 17.51 -17.18 10.95
C LEU A 479 16.67 -18.46 10.83
N TYR A 480 17.04 -19.52 11.56
CA TYR A 480 16.28 -20.77 11.57
C TYR A 480 14.82 -20.54 11.99
N GLU A 481 14.58 -19.76 13.06
CA GLU A 481 13.24 -19.40 13.53
C GLU A 481 12.42 -18.67 12.45
N HIS A 482 13.01 -17.69 11.75
CA HIS A 482 12.36 -16.95 10.66
C HIS A 482 11.93 -17.88 9.53
N LEU A 483 12.85 -18.71 9.05
CA LEU A 483 12.60 -19.62 7.92
C LEU A 483 11.59 -20.71 8.30
N PHE A 484 11.71 -21.25 9.51
CA PHE A 484 10.78 -22.25 10.03
C PHE A 484 9.37 -21.68 10.21
N ALA A 485 9.23 -20.46 10.75
CA ALA A 485 7.93 -19.79 10.91
C ALA A 485 7.25 -19.54 9.55
N LEU A 486 8.02 -19.14 8.52
CA LEU A 486 7.51 -19.00 7.15
C LEU A 486 7.04 -20.34 6.57
N LYS A 487 7.83 -21.41 6.76
CA LYS A 487 7.45 -22.77 6.33
C LYS A 487 6.16 -23.22 7.01
N GLN A 488 6.02 -22.99 8.31
CA GLN A 488 4.78 -23.28 9.07
C GLN A 488 3.59 -22.43 8.60
N ALA A 489 3.82 -21.19 8.20
CA ALA A 489 2.79 -20.31 7.64
C ALA A 489 2.37 -20.68 6.20
N GLY A 490 2.99 -21.71 5.62
CA GLY A 490 2.68 -22.23 4.28
C GLY A 490 3.39 -21.49 3.16
N PHE A 491 4.53 -20.86 3.43
CA PHE A 491 5.36 -20.27 2.37
C PHE A 491 6.25 -21.32 1.70
N THR A 492 6.34 -21.23 0.38
CA THR A 492 7.22 -22.03 -0.49
C THR A 492 8.50 -21.25 -0.74
N PHE A 493 9.64 -21.88 -0.44
CA PHE A 493 10.95 -21.31 -0.74
C PHE A 493 11.33 -21.55 -2.20
N LEU A 494 11.74 -20.49 -2.87
CA LEU A 494 12.24 -20.52 -4.25
C LEU A 494 13.72 -20.14 -4.26
N SER A 495 14.46 -20.73 -5.18
CA SER A 495 15.75 -20.23 -5.60
C SER A 495 15.57 -18.89 -6.33
N PRO A 496 16.49 -17.92 -6.19
CA PRO A 496 16.48 -16.72 -7.01
C PRO A 496 16.39 -16.99 -8.52
N THR A 497 16.92 -18.14 -8.97
CA THR A 497 16.92 -18.55 -10.38
C THR A 497 15.55 -18.96 -10.91
N GLU A 498 14.59 -19.29 -10.03
CA GLU A 498 13.23 -19.74 -10.41
C GLU A 498 12.26 -18.57 -10.59
N ILE A 499 12.62 -17.36 -10.15
CA ILE A 499 11.78 -16.16 -10.25
C ILE A 499 11.35 -15.86 -11.70
N PRO A 500 12.24 -15.88 -12.72
CA PRO A 500 11.86 -15.60 -14.10
C PRO A 500 10.84 -16.59 -14.67
N GLU A 501 10.92 -17.87 -14.29
CA GLU A 501 9.98 -18.91 -14.74
C GLU A 501 8.60 -18.73 -14.10
N LEU A 502 8.55 -18.38 -12.81
CA LEU A 502 7.30 -18.13 -12.09
C LEU A 502 6.54 -16.92 -12.67
N LEU A 503 7.25 -15.85 -13.00
CA LEU A 503 6.66 -14.56 -13.37
C LEU A 503 6.53 -14.34 -14.90
N GLY A 504 7.20 -15.15 -15.71
CA GLY A 504 7.26 -15.04 -17.17
C GLY A 504 8.27 -14.01 -17.69
N PRO A 505 8.66 -14.07 -18.97
CA PRO A 505 9.65 -13.17 -19.56
C PRO A 505 9.17 -11.71 -19.60
N ALA A 506 10.09 -10.80 -19.33
CA ALA A 506 9.83 -9.36 -19.37
C ALA A 506 9.46 -8.89 -20.79
N GLY A 507 8.37 -8.14 -20.91
CA GLY A 507 7.94 -7.57 -22.19
C GLY A 507 7.10 -8.46 -23.12
N GLN A 508 6.82 -9.73 -22.76
CA GLN A 508 5.88 -10.59 -23.52
C GLN A 508 4.45 -10.58 -22.96
N ASP A 509 4.05 -9.52 -22.28
CA ASP A 509 2.65 -9.33 -21.93
C ASP A 509 1.89 -8.53 -22.98
N THR A 510 2.07 -8.90 -24.26
CA THR A 510 0.97 -8.72 -25.22
C THR A 510 -0.26 -9.45 -24.68
N SER A 511 -0.11 -10.48 -23.86
CA SER A 511 -1.27 -11.15 -23.26
C SER A 511 -2.01 -10.31 -22.20
N ALA A 512 -1.48 -9.21 -21.67
CA ALA A 512 -2.25 -8.29 -20.82
C ALA A 512 -2.76 -7.11 -21.65
N ALA A 513 -2.07 -6.65 -22.69
CA ALA A 513 -2.65 -5.72 -23.65
C ALA A 513 -3.66 -6.40 -24.62
N GLU A 514 -3.61 -7.73 -24.76
CA GLU A 514 -4.50 -8.60 -25.52
C GLU A 514 -5.47 -9.32 -24.59
N ARG A 515 -5.19 -9.55 -23.29
CA ARG A 515 -6.27 -9.91 -22.33
C ARG A 515 -7.04 -8.68 -21.93
N VAL A 516 -6.40 -7.55 -21.58
CA VAL A 516 -7.06 -6.24 -21.35
C VAL A 516 -7.57 -5.64 -22.66
N GLY A 517 -6.91 -5.94 -23.79
CA GLY A 517 -7.46 -5.75 -25.14
C GLY A 517 -8.63 -6.65 -25.43
N ARG A 518 -8.68 -7.89 -24.94
CA ARG A 518 -9.89 -8.75 -24.92
C ARG A 518 -10.88 -8.42 -23.79
N TRP A 519 -10.51 -7.59 -22.83
CA TRP A 519 -11.41 -7.01 -21.82
C TRP A 519 -12.00 -5.69 -22.33
N ARG A 520 -11.38 -5.02 -23.31
CA ARG A 520 -11.89 -3.84 -24.00
C ARG A 520 -12.52 -4.11 -25.37
N ASP A 521 -12.03 -5.09 -26.12
CA ASP A 521 -12.39 -5.41 -27.51
C ASP A 521 -12.29 -6.93 -27.77
N GLU A 522 -13.33 -7.69 -27.41
CA GLU A 522 -13.74 -8.90 -28.13
C GLU A 522 -15.26 -9.03 -27.94
N GLY A 523 -15.98 -8.39 -28.88
CA GLY A 523 -17.41 -8.14 -28.88
C GLY A 523 -18.27 -9.36 -29.22
N GLY A 524 -18.23 -10.39 -28.38
CA GLY A 524 -19.16 -11.53 -28.47
C GLY A 524 -20.45 -11.31 -27.67
N ASP A 525 -20.34 -11.01 -26.37
CA ASP A 525 -21.48 -11.10 -25.43
C ASP A 525 -21.93 -9.78 -24.79
N THR A 526 -21.14 -8.70 -24.86
CA THR A 526 -21.56 -7.36 -24.39
C THR A 526 -22.34 -6.57 -25.45
N ALA A 527 -22.28 -7.00 -26.71
CA ALA A 527 -23.09 -6.45 -27.80
C ALA A 527 -24.57 -6.88 -27.69
N ALA A 528 -24.86 -7.99 -27.01
CA ALA A 528 -26.22 -8.48 -26.78
C ALA A 528 -26.95 -7.72 -25.66
N VAL A 529 -26.24 -6.99 -24.78
CA VAL A 529 -26.83 -6.17 -23.71
C VAL A 529 -26.96 -4.72 -24.21
N PRO A 530 -28.18 -4.16 -24.36
CA PRO A 530 -28.35 -2.82 -24.91
C PRO A 530 -27.71 -1.73 -24.04
N LEU A 531 -27.29 -0.63 -24.68
CA LEU A 531 -26.60 0.51 -24.03
C LEU A 531 -27.29 1.00 -22.73
N PRO A 532 -28.64 1.11 -22.65
CA PRO A 532 -29.29 1.58 -21.42
C PRO A 532 -29.16 0.60 -20.25
N ALA A 533 -29.21 -0.72 -20.49
CA ALA A 533 -29.00 -1.73 -19.44
C ALA A 533 -27.57 -1.72 -18.89
N ARG A 534 -26.58 -1.44 -19.75
CA ARG A 534 -25.19 -1.19 -19.32
C ARG A 534 -25.05 0.11 -18.52
N LEU A 535 -25.80 1.15 -18.88
CA LEU A 535 -25.85 2.41 -18.14
C LEU A 535 -26.47 2.22 -16.76
N VAL A 536 -27.54 1.43 -16.66
CA VAL A 536 -28.21 1.05 -15.41
C VAL A 536 -27.33 0.16 -14.55
N ASP A 537 -26.62 -0.82 -15.11
CA ASP A 537 -25.67 -1.65 -14.33
C ASP A 537 -24.46 -0.84 -13.85
N SER A 538 -24.03 0.16 -14.64
CA SER A 538 -22.98 1.10 -14.22
C SER A 538 -23.46 2.01 -13.08
N LEU A 539 -24.72 2.47 -13.13
CA LEU A 539 -25.34 3.20 -12.03
C LEU A 539 -25.54 2.30 -10.79
N ARG A 540 -26.04 1.08 -10.97
CA ARG A 540 -26.12 0.07 -9.91
C ARG A 540 -24.75 -0.15 -9.30
N TYR A 541 -23.70 -0.35 -10.08
CA TYR A 541 -22.35 -0.52 -9.58
C TYR A 541 -21.87 0.71 -8.80
N ALA A 542 -22.19 1.92 -9.27
CA ALA A 542 -21.85 3.16 -8.58
C ALA A 542 -22.50 3.28 -7.19
N PHE A 543 -23.73 2.77 -7.01
CA PHE A 543 -24.44 2.81 -5.73
C PHE A 543 -24.25 1.56 -4.87
N THR A 544 -24.12 0.39 -5.49
CA THR A 544 -24.14 -0.94 -4.84
C THR A 544 -22.75 -1.59 -4.76
N GLY A 545 -21.79 -1.22 -5.61
CA GLY A 545 -20.50 -1.89 -5.70
C GLY A 545 -20.56 -3.28 -6.34
N GLU A 546 -21.74 -3.70 -6.79
CA GLU A 546 -22.00 -4.98 -7.44
C GLU A 546 -22.29 -4.77 -8.93
N ARG A 547 -21.67 -5.58 -9.80
CA ARG A 547 -22.03 -5.65 -11.23
C ARG A 547 -22.97 -6.83 -11.44
N LYS A 548 -24.12 -6.58 -12.06
CA LYS A 548 -25.09 -7.61 -12.42
C LYS A 548 -24.66 -8.37 -13.68
N PHE A 549 -24.15 -7.66 -14.70
CA PHE A 549 -23.67 -8.27 -15.94
C PHE A 549 -22.17 -8.58 -15.84
N ALA A 550 -21.80 -9.50 -14.96
CA ALA A 550 -20.51 -10.17 -15.06
C ALA A 550 -20.54 -11.15 -16.24
N ARG A 551 -19.45 -11.21 -17.03
CA ARG A 551 -19.26 -12.19 -18.12
C ARG A 551 -19.77 -13.57 -17.66
N ARG A 552 -20.66 -14.19 -18.43
CA ARG A 552 -21.43 -15.42 -18.12
C ARG A 552 -20.58 -16.69 -17.84
N ALA A 553 -19.25 -16.57 -17.74
CA ALA A 553 -18.33 -17.67 -17.44
C ALA A 553 -18.02 -17.89 -15.94
N LYS A 554 -18.53 -17.09 -14.99
CA LYS A 554 -18.27 -17.33 -13.54
C LYS A 554 -19.47 -17.09 -12.63
N ARG A 555 -20.51 -17.92 -12.76
CA ARG A 555 -21.44 -18.26 -11.67
C ARG A 555 -21.27 -19.71 -11.19
N ARG A 556 -20.04 -20.25 -11.27
CA ARG A 556 -19.63 -21.47 -10.56
C ARG A 556 -18.87 -21.04 -9.29
N ARG A 557 -19.49 -21.31 -8.13
CA ARG A 557 -19.02 -21.19 -6.73
C ARG A 557 -18.31 -19.89 -6.34
N MET A 558 -18.81 -19.22 -5.29
CA MET A 558 -18.14 -18.11 -4.58
C MET A 558 -16.65 -18.37 -4.25
N GLU A 559 -16.22 -19.63 -4.23
CA GLU A 559 -14.84 -20.05 -3.96
C GLU A 559 -13.83 -19.66 -5.08
N ASP A 560 -14.26 -19.52 -6.34
CA ASP A 560 -13.37 -19.32 -7.51
C ASP A 560 -13.30 -17.86 -8.05
N GLN A 561 -13.96 -16.89 -7.40
CA GLN A 561 -13.94 -15.48 -7.82
C GLN A 561 -12.63 -14.76 -7.43
N TRP A 562 -12.11 -15.03 -6.23
CA TRP A 562 -10.95 -14.31 -5.68
C TRP A 562 -9.64 -15.07 -5.86
N ALA A 563 -8.64 -14.44 -6.47
CA ALA A 563 -7.29 -15.00 -6.64
C ALA A 563 -6.68 -15.43 -5.30
N ARG A 564 -6.00 -16.58 -5.23
CA ARG A 564 -5.30 -17.01 -4.01
C ARG A 564 -3.93 -16.34 -3.93
N PRO A 565 -3.47 -15.90 -2.75
CA PRO A 565 -2.14 -15.33 -2.59
C PRO A 565 -1.09 -16.42 -2.84
N SER A 566 -0.10 -16.08 -3.66
CA SER A 566 1.11 -16.87 -3.76
C SER A 566 1.95 -16.61 -2.51
N LYS A 567 2.27 -17.67 -1.78
CA LYS A 567 3.10 -17.59 -0.58
C LYS A 567 4.53 -17.98 -0.95
N ASN A 568 5.13 -17.27 -1.90
CA ASN A 568 6.49 -17.59 -2.34
C ASN A 568 7.49 -16.71 -1.57
N VAL A 569 8.65 -17.26 -1.22
CA VAL A 569 9.71 -16.54 -0.53
C VAL A 569 11.09 -16.92 -1.07
N VAL A 570 12.00 -15.95 -1.16
CA VAL A 570 13.39 -16.10 -1.58
C VAL A 570 14.28 -15.52 -0.49
N ILE A 571 15.38 -16.20 -0.19
CA ILE A 571 16.35 -15.78 0.83
C ILE A 571 17.61 -15.29 0.13
N THR A 572 18.05 -14.09 0.48
CA THR A 572 19.22 -13.46 -0.11
C THR A 572 20.18 -12.95 0.96
N PHE A 573 21.46 -13.01 0.64
CA PHE A 573 22.56 -12.45 1.41
C PHE A 573 23.37 -11.49 0.54
N ASP A 574 23.93 -10.44 1.15
CA ASP A 574 24.81 -9.49 0.47
C ASP A 574 26.25 -9.56 1.00
N ASP A 575 27.14 -8.81 0.36
CA ASP A 575 28.54 -8.59 0.71
C ASP A 575 29.49 -9.78 0.55
N GLY A 576 28.98 -11.02 0.51
CA GLY A 576 29.79 -12.24 0.43
C GLY A 576 30.62 -12.49 1.67
N LEU A 577 30.04 -12.24 2.84
CA LEU A 577 30.67 -12.47 4.14
C LEU A 577 30.85 -13.97 4.41
N ARG A 578 32.00 -14.33 4.97
CA ARG A 578 32.40 -15.72 5.21
C ARG A 578 31.47 -16.45 6.17
N ASN A 579 31.07 -15.79 7.26
CA ASN A 579 30.19 -16.39 8.26
C ASN A 579 28.78 -16.68 7.70
N ALA A 580 28.28 -15.85 6.78
CA ALA A 580 27.01 -16.11 6.11
C ALA A 580 27.03 -17.47 5.38
N PHE A 581 28.12 -17.79 4.67
CA PHE A 581 28.30 -19.10 4.05
C PHE A 581 28.47 -20.23 5.08
N GLU A 582 29.44 -20.09 5.99
CA GLU A 582 29.78 -21.17 6.94
C GLU A 582 28.62 -21.54 7.87
N LEU A 583 27.90 -20.55 8.39
CA LEU A 583 26.79 -20.75 9.32
C LEU A 583 25.44 -20.91 8.62
N GLY A 584 25.28 -20.35 7.42
CA GLY A 584 24.04 -20.44 6.65
C GLY A 584 23.87 -21.76 5.91
N THR A 585 24.95 -22.38 5.42
CA THR A 585 24.89 -23.63 4.64
C THR A 585 24.19 -24.76 5.40
N PRO A 586 24.51 -25.05 6.68
CA PRO A 586 23.81 -26.09 7.43
C PRO A 586 22.30 -25.82 7.57
N ILE A 587 21.89 -24.56 7.73
CA ILE A 587 20.46 -24.19 7.81
C ILE A 587 19.78 -24.40 6.46
N ALA A 588 20.43 -23.97 5.36
CA ALA A 588 19.92 -24.14 4.00
C ALA A 588 19.67 -25.62 3.68
N GLU A 589 20.64 -26.48 4.00
CA GLU A 589 20.56 -27.93 3.78
C GLU A 589 19.50 -28.60 4.66
N ASP A 590 19.45 -28.29 5.95
CA ASP A 590 18.49 -28.89 6.89
C ASP A 590 17.03 -28.52 6.55
N LEU A 591 16.79 -27.26 6.17
CA LEU A 591 15.45 -26.79 5.81
C LEU A 591 15.08 -27.06 4.34
N GLY A 592 16.05 -27.41 3.50
CA GLY A 592 15.90 -27.55 2.05
C GLY A 592 15.56 -26.22 1.36
N VAL A 593 16.24 -25.14 1.76
CA VAL A 593 15.98 -23.77 1.29
C VAL A 593 17.19 -23.24 0.50
N PRO A 594 17.04 -22.91 -0.79
CA PRO A 594 18.12 -22.31 -1.57
C PRO A 594 18.35 -20.85 -1.18
N PHE A 595 19.62 -20.45 -1.04
CA PHE A 595 20.02 -19.08 -0.72
C PHE A 595 20.68 -18.38 -1.93
N GLY A 596 20.40 -17.10 -2.12
CA GLY A 596 21.14 -16.22 -3.02
C GLY A 596 22.23 -15.46 -2.28
N MET A 597 23.42 -15.30 -2.86
CA MET A 597 24.49 -14.45 -2.32
C MET A 597 24.91 -13.40 -3.37
N PHE A 598 24.88 -12.12 -3.04
CA PHE A 598 25.40 -11.05 -3.90
C PHE A 598 26.78 -10.59 -3.45
N VAL A 599 27.76 -10.73 -4.33
CA VAL A 599 29.18 -10.50 -3.99
C VAL A 599 29.70 -9.20 -4.60
N ILE A 600 30.40 -8.40 -3.78
CA ILE A 600 31.16 -7.23 -4.25
C ILE A 600 32.31 -7.74 -5.10
N THR A 601 32.44 -7.32 -6.35
CA THR A 601 33.44 -7.92 -7.26
C THR A 601 34.78 -7.18 -7.28
N LYS A 602 34.84 -5.90 -6.84
CA LYS A 602 36.11 -5.20 -6.59
C LYS A 602 36.50 -5.41 -5.13
N ARG A 603 37.31 -6.43 -4.86
CA ARG A 603 37.80 -6.73 -3.51
C ARG A 603 39.30 -6.49 -3.45
N ASN A 604 39.77 -5.90 -2.35
CA ASN A 604 41.16 -6.08 -1.95
C ASN A 604 41.29 -7.52 -1.49
N ASP A 605 42.29 -8.24 -2.00
CA ASP A 605 42.37 -9.72 -1.96
C ASP A 605 42.43 -10.36 -0.56
N PHE A 606 42.31 -9.60 0.53
CA PHE A 606 42.23 -10.19 1.85
C PHE A 606 41.49 -9.33 2.90
N GLN A 607 40.28 -9.77 3.29
CA GLN A 607 39.61 -9.39 4.54
C GLN A 607 39.13 -10.68 5.23
N PRO A 608 39.56 -11.00 6.47
CA PRO A 608 39.23 -12.27 7.13
C PRO A 608 37.72 -12.58 7.22
N SER A 609 36.89 -11.53 7.27
CA SER A 609 35.43 -11.61 7.34
C SER A 609 34.74 -11.90 6.00
N VAL A 610 35.46 -11.81 4.88
CA VAL A 610 34.90 -11.96 3.52
C VAL A 610 35.33 -13.31 2.93
N ALA A 611 34.41 -14.01 2.25
CA ALA A 611 34.73 -15.29 1.61
C ALA A 611 35.66 -15.11 0.39
N SER A 612 36.65 -16.00 0.26
CA SER A 612 37.55 -16.06 -0.90
C SER A 612 36.85 -16.66 -2.12
N TRP A 613 37.36 -16.37 -3.33
CA TRP A 613 36.79 -16.92 -4.57
C TRP A 613 36.72 -18.46 -4.61
N PRO A 614 37.76 -19.21 -4.22
CA PRO A 614 37.68 -20.67 -4.15
C PRO A 614 36.61 -21.16 -3.18
N LEU A 615 36.53 -20.55 -1.99
CA LEU A 615 35.54 -20.91 -0.97
C LEU A 615 34.10 -20.70 -1.47
N MET A 616 33.85 -19.56 -2.12
CA MET A 616 32.54 -19.26 -2.72
C MET A 616 32.18 -20.26 -3.83
N LYS A 617 33.16 -20.67 -4.65
CA LYS A 617 32.96 -21.67 -5.70
C LYS A 617 32.57 -23.03 -5.12
N ASP A 618 33.22 -23.45 -4.03
CA ASP A 618 32.91 -24.70 -3.34
C ASP A 618 31.48 -24.68 -2.75
N PHE A 619 31.08 -23.58 -2.11
CA PHE A 619 29.72 -23.41 -1.60
C PHE A 619 28.65 -23.40 -2.70
N ALA A 620 28.93 -22.75 -3.84
CA ALA A 620 28.03 -22.77 -5.00
C ALA A 620 27.90 -24.19 -5.60
N ALA A 621 29.00 -24.94 -5.67
CA ALA A 621 28.99 -26.32 -6.15
C ALA A 621 28.18 -27.27 -5.24
N GLY A 622 28.05 -26.94 -3.94
CA GLY A 622 27.19 -27.67 -3.00
C GLY A 622 25.69 -27.51 -3.25
N GLY A 623 25.27 -26.57 -4.11
CA GLY A 623 23.86 -26.38 -4.53
C GLY A 623 22.98 -25.60 -3.55
N ALA A 624 23.46 -25.31 -2.33
CA ALA A 624 22.75 -24.46 -1.36
C ALA A 624 22.77 -22.96 -1.72
N TRP A 625 23.75 -22.53 -2.53
CA TRP A 625 24.00 -21.13 -2.84
C TRP A 625 23.96 -20.85 -4.33
N VAL A 626 23.26 -19.80 -4.73
CA VAL A 626 23.36 -19.17 -6.05
C VAL A 626 24.08 -17.84 -5.88
N ILE A 627 25.14 -17.60 -6.65
CA ILE A 627 25.96 -16.39 -6.50
C ILE A 627 25.58 -15.36 -7.57
N GLY A 628 25.43 -14.10 -7.16
CA GLY A 628 25.07 -12.97 -7.98
C GLY A 628 26.02 -11.79 -7.77
N SER A 629 25.85 -10.75 -8.58
CA SER A 629 26.66 -9.54 -8.51
C SER A 629 26.11 -8.56 -7.48
N HIS A 630 26.97 -8.05 -6.61
CA HIS A 630 26.68 -6.84 -5.85
C HIS A 630 27.27 -5.59 -6.52
N LEU A 631 27.65 -5.65 -7.80
CA LEU A 631 28.43 -4.67 -8.57
C LEU A 631 29.92 -4.62 -8.22
N HIS A 632 30.69 -3.92 -9.06
CA HIS A 632 32.15 -3.84 -8.97
C HIS A 632 32.60 -2.74 -8.04
N ASP A 633 32.39 -1.48 -8.38
CA ASP A 633 32.99 -0.32 -7.71
C ASP A 633 31.93 0.72 -7.31
N ALA A 634 31.02 0.30 -6.42
CA ALA A 634 29.82 1.06 -6.10
C ALA A 634 29.47 1.15 -4.60
N HIS A 635 30.24 0.48 -3.72
CA HIS A 635 29.98 0.36 -2.27
C HIS A 635 30.65 1.44 -1.42
N GLY A 636 31.47 2.29 -2.02
CA GLY A 636 32.13 3.39 -1.31
C GLY A 636 31.25 4.62 -1.19
N ASP A 637 31.29 5.24 -0.01
CA ASP A 637 30.96 6.66 0.14
C ASP A 637 32.09 7.48 -0.49
N VAL A 638 31.75 8.24 -1.53
CA VAL A 638 32.72 8.97 -2.35
C VAL A 638 32.51 10.48 -2.22
N PRO A 639 33.59 11.28 -2.19
CA PRO A 639 33.48 12.73 -2.17
C PRO A 639 32.73 13.22 -3.42
N ILE A 640 31.81 14.16 -3.24
CA ILE A 640 31.05 14.77 -4.35
C ILE A 640 31.39 16.26 -4.56
N SER A 641 32.37 16.79 -3.83
CA SER A 641 32.85 18.17 -3.89
C SER A 641 34.28 18.28 -3.35
N SER A 642 35.04 19.30 -3.78
CA SER A 642 36.34 19.66 -3.19
C SER A 642 36.23 20.51 -1.93
N GLU A 643 35.12 21.23 -1.75
CA GLU A 643 34.98 22.27 -0.72
C GLU A 643 34.26 21.75 0.53
N THR A 644 33.47 20.69 0.37
CA THR A 644 32.71 20.09 1.46
C THR A 644 33.19 18.66 1.67
N ASN A 645 33.41 18.24 2.93
CA ASN A 645 33.65 16.83 3.30
C ASN A 645 32.39 15.96 3.09
N ARG A 646 31.50 16.35 2.17
CA ARG A 646 30.28 15.61 1.84
C ARG A 646 30.65 14.45 0.95
N VAL A 647 30.29 13.27 1.45
CA VAL A 647 30.32 12.02 0.71
C VAL A 647 28.91 11.61 0.34
N ALA A 648 28.78 10.86 -0.74
CA ALA A 648 27.52 10.23 -1.12
C ALA A 648 27.81 8.86 -1.74
N ARG A 649 26.77 8.03 -1.85
CA ARG A 649 26.86 6.70 -2.47
C ARG A 649 27.28 6.84 -3.94
N ALA A 650 28.30 6.09 -4.34
CA ALA A 650 28.93 6.23 -5.65
C ALA A 650 27.99 5.90 -6.83
N LEU A 651 27.06 4.94 -6.68
CA LEU A 651 26.23 4.46 -7.77
C LEU A 651 25.33 5.56 -8.37
N PRO A 652 24.43 6.22 -7.61
CA PRO A 652 23.54 7.23 -8.18
C PRO A 652 24.12 8.64 -8.28
N ASN A 653 25.38 8.85 -7.87
CA ASN A 653 26.00 10.18 -7.81
C ASN A 653 27.16 10.32 -8.79
N ARG A 654 27.36 11.53 -9.30
CA ARG A 654 28.62 11.95 -9.92
C ARG A 654 29.67 12.15 -8.83
N VAL A 655 30.86 11.63 -9.05
CA VAL A 655 31.94 11.67 -8.06
C VAL A 655 32.88 12.85 -8.29
N TRP A 656 33.50 13.36 -7.23
CA TRP A 656 34.60 14.31 -7.36
C TRP A 656 35.83 13.60 -7.95
N LEU A 657 36.49 14.20 -8.94
CA LEU A 657 37.72 13.67 -9.54
C LEU A 657 38.91 14.55 -9.14
N PRO A 658 39.66 14.20 -8.07
CA PRO A 658 40.76 15.03 -7.57
C PRO A 658 41.81 15.35 -8.64
N GLY A 659 42.18 14.34 -9.45
CA GLY A 659 43.16 14.51 -10.52
C GLY A 659 42.71 15.43 -11.67
N LYS A 660 41.42 15.78 -11.76
CA LYS A 660 40.89 16.72 -12.75
C LYS A 660 40.41 18.04 -12.14
N GLY A 661 40.44 18.18 -10.82
CA GLY A 661 39.95 19.37 -10.11
C GLY A 661 38.49 19.71 -10.39
N ARG A 662 37.66 18.71 -10.72
CA ARG A 662 36.23 18.90 -11.02
C ARG A 662 35.42 17.65 -10.68
N ILE A 663 34.11 17.81 -10.59
CA ILE A 663 33.17 16.70 -10.55
C ILE A 663 33.15 15.96 -11.91
N GLU A 664 32.99 14.63 -11.85
CA GLU A 664 32.80 13.71 -12.99
C GLU A 664 31.79 14.28 -13.98
N SER A 665 32.00 14.22 -15.28
CA SER A 665 31.02 14.69 -16.29
C SER A 665 29.92 13.64 -16.53
N MET A 666 28.84 14.01 -17.22
CA MET A 666 27.75 13.06 -17.50
C MET A 666 28.22 11.84 -18.31
N ASN A 667 29.10 12.06 -19.31
CA ASN A 667 29.65 10.97 -20.12
C ASN A 667 30.56 10.05 -19.31
N GLU A 668 31.35 10.61 -18.39
CA GLU A 668 32.22 9.82 -17.50
C GLU A 668 31.36 9.00 -16.52
N TRP A 669 30.27 9.57 -16.00
CA TRP A 669 29.32 8.85 -15.16
C TRP A 669 28.63 7.71 -15.93
N ASP A 670 28.09 7.97 -17.12
CA ASP A 670 27.46 6.94 -17.97
C ASP A 670 28.45 5.81 -18.29
N GLN A 671 29.72 6.14 -18.53
CA GLN A 671 30.77 5.16 -18.76
C GLN A 671 31.05 4.33 -17.51
N ARG A 672 31.19 4.97 -16.34
CA ARG A 672 31.37 4.27 -15.06
C ARG A 672 30.20 3.35 -14.73
N MET A 673 28.97 3.73 -15.06
CA MET A 673 27.79 2.85 -14.92
C MET A 673 27.93 1.63 -15.82
N ARG A 674 28.23 1.80 -17.11
CA ARG A 674 28.45 0.66 -18.03
C ARG A 674 29.56 -0.27 -17.56
N ASP A 675 30.68 0.29 -17.11
CA ASP A 675 31.84 -0.48 -16.68
C ASP A 675 31.58 -1.23 -15.37
N ASN A 676 30.85 -0.63 -14.43
CA ASN A 676 30.45 -1.29 -13.18
C ASN A 676 29.66 -2.59 -13.42
N PHE A 677 28.68 -2.55 -14.31
CA PHE A 677 27.81 -3.70 -14.61
C PHE A 677 28.54 -4.76 -15.44
N ARG A 678 29.32 -4.36 -16.44
CA ARG A 678 30.07 -5.29 -17.30
C ARG A 678 31.24 -5.97 -16.58
N HIS A 679 32.03 -5.20 -15.82
CA HIS A 679 33.17 -5.76 -15.10
C HIS A 679 32.73 -6.72 -14.00
N SER A 680 31.64 -6.42 -13.30
CA SER A 680 31.15 -7.33 -12.27
C SER A 680 30.73 -8.68 -12.83
N LEU A 681 30.03 -8.74 -13.97
CA LEU A 681 29.76 -10.02 -14.66
C LEU A 681 31.03 -10.74 -15.06
N LYS A 682 31.95 -10.02 -15.71
CA LYS A 682 33.22 -10.58 -16.17
C LYS A 682 34.00 -11.25 -15.03
N VAL A 683 34.08 -10.59 -13.86
CA VAL A 683 34.78 -11.14 -12.69
C VAL A 683 34.07 -12.37 -12.13
N LEU A 684 32.74 -12.39 -12.10
CA LEU A 684 31.98 -13.57 -11.70
C LEU A 684 32.23 -14.76 -12.63
N ASP A 685 32.17 -14.53 -13.94
CA ASP A 685 32.41 -15.57 -14.96
C ASP A 685 33.84 -16.11 -14.87
N GLU A 686 34.83 -15.24 -14.67
CA GLU A 686 36.25 -15.61 -14.54
C GLU A 686 36.52 -16.49 -13.30
N HIS A 687 35.89 -16.20 -12.15
CA HIS A 687 36.18 -16.92 -10.90
C HIS A 687 35.27 -18.12 -10.63
N LEU A 688 33.98 -18.04 -10.99
CA LEU A 688 32.98 -19.06 -10.67
C LEU A 688 32.65 -19.96 -11.88
N GLY A 689 32.80 -19.45 -13.10
CA GLY A 689 32.42 -20.10 -14.36
C GLY A 689 30.96 -19.90 -14.73
N GLU A 690 30.63 -19.98 -16.04
CA GLU A 690 29.30 -19.68 -16.61
C GLU A 690 28.14 -20.47 -15.99
N HIS A 691 28.40 -21.67 -15.42
CA HIS A 691 27.37 -22.55 -14.87
C HIS A 691 27.07 -22.32 -13.38
N ALA A 692 27.90 -21.56 -12.65
CA ALA A 692 27.72 -21.33 -11.20
C ALA A 692 26.78 -20.16 -10.87
N SER A 693 26.38 -19.37 -11.88
CA SER A 693 25.41 -18.28 -11.78
C SER A 693 24.50 -18.25 -13.02
N PRO A 694 23.62 -19.25 -13.20
CA PRO A 694 22.89 -19.47 -14.46
C PRO A 694 21.87 -18.37 -14.79
N VAL A 695 21.48 -17.58 -13.79
CA VAL A 695 20.65 -16.39 -13.96
C VAL A 695 21.51 -15.23 -13.50
N HIS A 696 22.09 -14.50 -14.45
CA HIS A 696 22.86 -13.29 -14.18
C HIS A 696 22.00 -12.35 -13.33
N MET A 697 22.22 -12.34 -12.01
CA MET A 697 21.44 -11.58 -11.05
C MET A 697 22.28 -10.49 -10.36
N VAL A 698 21.66 -9.37 -10.03
CA VAL A 698 22.33 -8.23 -9.40
C VAL A 698 21.55 -7.70 -8.20
N ALA A 699 22.22 -7.41 -7.09
CA ALA A 699 21.67 -6.58 -6.02
C ALA A 699 22.37 -5.23 -6.01
N TYR A 700 21.61 -4.15 -5.84
CA TYR A 700 22.20 -2.81 -5.84
C TYR A 700 22.82 -2.50 -4.46
N PRO A 701 24.05 -1.96 -4.40
CA PRO A 701 24.68 -1.50 -3.16
C PRO A 701 23.76 -0.61 -2.34
N TYR A 702 23.61 -0.91 -1.05
CA TYR A 702 22.69 -0.23 -0.14
C TYR A 702 21.22 -0.19 -0.61
N GLY A 703 20.89 -0.96 -1.65
CA GLY A 703 19.63 -0.94 -2.39
C GLY A 703 19.29 0.36 -3.10
N ASP A 704 20.24 1.27 -3.30
CA ASP A 704 19.96 2.63 -3.72
C ASP A 704 20.53 2.96 -5.11
N ILE A 705 19.61 3.14 -6.04
CA ILE A 705 19.83 3.53 -7.43
C ILE A 705 19.43 5.00 -7.67
N GLY A 706 19.30 5.79 -6.59
CA GLY A 706 18.97 7.21 -6.61
C GLY A 706 17.59 7.54 -6.08
N GLN A 707 16.94 6.61 -5.38
CA GLN A 707 15.58 6.71 -4.87
C GLN A 707 15.48 6.86 -3.35
N GLU A 708 16.56 6.61 -2.61
CA GLU A 708 16.55 6.63 -1.13
C GLU A 708 17.52 7.66 -0.49
N SER A 709 18.62 8.05 -1.15
CA SER A 709 19.63 8.96 -0.57
C SER A 709 19.84 10.25 -1.37
N VAL A 710 20.85 11.04 -0.98
CA VAL A 710 21.31 12.22 -1.73
C VAL A 710 21.65 11.83 -3.16
N CYS A 711 21.16 12.61 -4.12
CA CYS A 711 21.49 12.41 -5.52
C CYS A 711 21.79 13.75 -6.22
N ASN A 712 23.07 14.01 -6.46
CA ASN A 712 23.54 15.21 -7.16
C ASN A 712 23.25 15.21 -8.69
N LEU A 713 22.70 14.12 -9.21
CA LEU A 713 22.23 13.99 -10.58
C LEU A 713 20.74 14.29 -10.74
N SER A 714 19.95 14.16 -9.67
CA SER A 714 18.48 14.14 -9.72
C SER A 714 17.84 15.38 -10.36
N ILE A 715 18.49 16.54 -10.29
CA ILE A 715 18.03 17.78 -10.93
C ILE A 715 18.28 17.77 -12.45
N LEU A 716 19.38 17.16 -12.88
CA LEU A 716 19.82 17.15 -14.27
C LEU A 716 19.21 16.00 -15.07
N ARG A 717 19.04 14.83 -14.45
CA ARG A 717 18.56 13.59 -15.07
C ARG A 717 18.05 12.64 -13.98
N ASN A 718 17.11 11.77 -14.34
CA ASN A 718 16.76 10.66 -13.46
C ASN A 718 17.82 9.54 -13.54
N PRO A 719 18.65 9.31 -12.49
CA PRO A 719 19.68 8.28 -12.49
C PRO A 719 19.08 6.86 -12.45
N VAL A 720 17.92 6.69 -11.80
CA VAL A 720 17.22 5.41 -11.61
C VAL A 720 16.96 4.75 -12.96
N LYS A 721 16.36 5.51 -13.92
CA LYS A 721 16.08 4.99 -15.28
C LYS A 721 17.33 4.49 -15.98
N THR A 722 18.47 5.16 -15.78
CA THR A 722 19.72 4.80 -16.46
C THR A 722 20.34 3.56 -15.83
N ILE A 723 20.37 3.48 -14.50
CA ILE A 723 20.89 2.33 -13.77
C ILE A 723 20.05 1.09 -14.05
N LEU A 724 18.71 1.21 -14.05
CA LEU A 724 17.81 0.11 -14.42
C LEU A 724 18.00 -0.33 -15.88
N ALA A 725 18.23 0.61 -16.81
CA ALA A 725 18.52 0.27 -18.21
C ALA A 725 19.86 -0.46 -18.37
N GLU A 726 20.90 -0.11 -17.61
CA GLU A 726 22.16 -0.87 -17.63
C GLU A 726 22.02 -2.21 -16.91
N ALA A 727 21.23 -2.31 -15.85
CA ALA A 727 20.89 -3.59 -15.22
C ALA A 727 20.19 -4.53 -16.21
N ALA A 728 19.15 -4.04 -16.90
CA ALA A 728 18.37 -4.76 -17.90
C ALA A 728 19.20 -5.34 -19.06
N ARG A 729 20.30 -4.66 -19.41
CA ARG A 729 21.19 -5.07 -20.51
C ARG A 729 22.14 -6.20 -20.13
N ASN A 730 22.47 -6.32 -18.85
CA ASN A 730 23.54 -7.18 -18.36
C ASN A 730 22.98 -8.34 -17.52
N TYR A 731 21.89 -8.10 -16.79
CA TYR A 731 21.32 -9.02 -15.80
C TYR A 731 19.87 -9.37 -16.14
N THR A 732 19.50 -10.61 -15.88
CA THR A 732 18.13 -11.11 -16.00
C THR A 732 17.28 -10.70 -14.80
N LEU A 733 17.89 -10.49 -13.63
CA LEU A 733 17.18 -10.18 -12.39
C LEU A 733 17.94 -9.15 -11.55
N GLY A 734 17.24 -8.16 -10.99
CA GLY A 734 17.83 -7.09 -10.18
C GLY A 734 17.08 -6.87 -8.87
N PHE A 735 17.76 -6.71 -7.73
CA PHE A 735 17.16 -6.56 -6.40
C PHE A 735 17.46 -5.17 -5.80
N ALA A 736 16.42 -4.36 -5.58
CA ALA A 736 16.53 -3.06 -4.88
C ALA A 736 15.90 -3.10 -3.48
N LEU A 737 16.42 -2.28 -2.57
CA LEU A 737 15.92 -2.14 -1.20
C LEU A 737 15.11 -0.84 -1.09
N ASN A 738 13.79 -0.91 -0.95
CA ASN A 738 12.95 0.24 -0.59
C ASN A 738 11.63 -0.20 0.09
N ARG A 739 10.95 0.73 0.77
CA ARG A 739 9.60 0.51 1.35
C ARG A 739 8.52 0.19 0.30
N SER A 740 8.81 0.46 -0.99
CA SER A 740 7.90 0.29 -2.13
C SER A 740 8.30 -0.84 -3.09
N GLY A 741 9.28 -1.68 -2.70
CA GLY A 741 9.77 -2.90 -3.34
C GLY A 741 9.85 -2.98 -4.87
N TYR A 742 11.00 -2.67 -5.48
CA TYR A 742 11.28 -3.03 -6.88
C TYR A 742 12.32 -4.15 -6.99
N THR A 743 11.98 -5.20 -7.73
CA THR A 743 12.92 -6.14 -8.33
C THR A 743 12.76 -6.00 -9.85
N CYS A 744 13.85 -5.82 -10.58
CA CYS A 744 13.85 -5.44 -11.99
C CYS A 744 14.53 -6.52 -12.85
N PRO A 745 13.80 -7.37 -13.57
CA PRO A 745 14.25 -7.85 -14.88
C PRO A 745 13.99 -6.74 -15.91
N GLY A 746 14.81 -6.66 -16.97
CA GLY A 746 14.69 -5.62 -17.99
C GLY A 746 13.26 -5.29 -18.38
N GLU A 747 12.83 -4.05 -18.13
CA GLU A 747 11.50 -3.47 -18.43
C GLU A 747 10.25 -4.03 -17.71
N ASN A 748 10.33 -5.00 -16.78
CA ASN A 748 9.10 -5.55 -16.16
C ASN A 748 9.23 -5.77 -14.65
N ASN A 749 8.81 -4.78 -13.84
CA ASN A 749 8.86 -4.88 -12.38
C ASN A 749 7.67 -5.71 -11.86
N LEU A 750 7.90 -7.00 -11.63
CA LEU A 750 6.95 -7.85 -10.94
C LEU A 750 7.44 -8.17 -9.52
N LEU A 751 6.70 -7.58 -8.58
CA LEU A 751 6.43 -8.01 -7.21
C LEU A 751 7.58 -8.69 -6.47
N VAL A 752 8.39 -7.88 -5.76
CA VAL A 752 8.34 -7.86 -4.28
C VAL A 752 9.34 -6.89 -3.61
N ARG A 753 8.93 -6.43 -2.42
CA ARG A 753 9.74 -5.87 -1.33
C ARG A 753 10.87 -6.80 -0.84
N ARG A 754 12.13 -6.42 -1.09
CA ARG A 754 13.26 -6.94 -0.32
C ARG A 754 13.18 -6.41 1.11
N TYR A 755 12.95 -7.30 2.07
CA TYR A 755 12.82 -6.99 3.48
C TYR A 755 14.04 -7.47 4.25
N GLU A 756 14.69 -6.58 4.97
CA GLU A 756 15.73 -6.91 5.95
C GLU A 756 15.08 -7.00 7.34
N PRO A 757 14.94 -8.20 7.91
CA PRO A 757 14.47 -8.34 9.29
C PRO A 757 15.42 -7.65 10.26
N ALA A 758 14.86 -7.02 11.30
CA ALA A 758 15.69 -6.55 12.40
C ALA A 758 16.34 -7.76 13.10
N TRP A 759 17.55 -7.60 13.65
CA TRP A 759 18.27 -8.70 14.32
C TRP A 759 17.50 -9.29 15.53
N PHE A 760 16.59 -8.51 16.13
CA PHE A 760 15.71 -8.94 17.23
C PHE A 760 14.31 -9.39 16.78
N ALA A 761 14.02 -9.35 15.48
CA ALA A 761 12.73 -9.80 14.97
C ALA A 761 12.52 -11.28 15.32
N GLU A 762 11.29 -11.65 15.65
CA GLU A 762 10.91 -13.05 15.84
C GLU A 762 10.32 -13.62 14.55
N GLY A 763 10.20 -14.95 14.47
CA GLY A 763 9.60 -15.60 13.30
C GLY A 763 8.19 -15.09 13.00
N ALA A 764 7.42 -14.79 14.05
CA ALA A 764 6.08 -14.20 13.92
C ALA A 764 6.08 -12.79 13.31
N ASP A 765 7.12 -11.98 13.56
CA ASP A 765 7.25 -10.64 12.99
C ASP A 765 7.53 -10.72 11.48
N VAL A 766 8.39 -11.64 11.05
CA VAL A 766 8.70 -11.88 9.64
C VAL A 766 7.47 -12.39 8.89
N VAL A 767 6.72 -13.33 9.47
CA VAL A 767 5.46 -13.84 8.89
C VAL A 767 4.41 -12.72 8.83
N ARG A 768 4.25 -11.92 9.88
CA ARG A 768 3.33 -10.77 9.88
C ARG A 768 3.70 -9.78 8.76
N HIS A 769 4.98 -9.47 8.63
CA HIS A 769 5.48 -8.60 7.57
C HIS A 769 5.14 -9.13 6.18
N ALA A 770 5.36 -10.42 5.95
CA ALA A 770 5.06 -11.08 4.69
C ALA A 770 3.59 -10.91 4.28
N TYR A 771 2.67 -11.11 5.23
CA TYR A 771 1.24 -10.96 4.98
C TYR A 771 0.81 -9.50 4.81
N GLU A 772 1.24 -8.59 5.70
CA GLU A 772 0.83 -7.18 5.69
C GLU A 772 1.26 -6.43 4.43
N ASN A 773 2.33 -6.90 3.78
CA ASN A 773 2.89 -6.27 2.58
C ASN A 773 2.57 -7.05 1.29
N HIS A 774 1.75 -8.10 1.39
CA HIS A 774 1.29 -8.83 0.22
C HIS A 774 0.29 -7.95 -0.57
N PRO A 775 0.41 -7.78 -1.89
CA PRO A 775 -0.46 -6.89 -2.67
C PRO A 775 -1.94 -7.22 -2.56
N LEU A 776 -2.31 -8.51 -2.61
CA LEU A 776 -3.70 -8.92 -2.39
C LEU A 776 -4.20 -8.54 -0.99
N PHE A 777 -3.33 -8.56 0.02
CA PHE A 777 -3.73 -8.16 1.37
C PHE A 777 -4.02 -6.66 1.44
N LEU A 778 -3.16 -5.84 0.84
CA LEU A 778 -3.35 -4.39 0.75
C LEU A 778 -4.64 -4.04 -0.01
N ALA A 779 -4.86 -4.67 -1.17
CA ALA A 779 -6.05 -4.45 -1.98
C ALA A 779 -7.34 -4.77 -1.22
N ARG A 780 -7.39 -5.94 -0.58
CA ARG A 780 -8.57 -6.42 0.17
C ARG A 780 -8.81 -5.65 1.45
N THR A 781 -7.77 -5.23 2.15
CA THR A 781 -7.91 -4.35 3.32
C THR A 781 -8.56 -3.03 2.91
N LEU A 782 -8.13 -2.45 1.78
CA LEU A 782 -8.75 -1.24 1.24
C LEU A 782 -10.19 -1.47 0.75
N ARG A 783 -10.52 -2.65 0.20
CA ARG A 783 -11.92 -3.01 -0.12
C ARG A 783 -12.80 -3.07 1.13
N ILE A 784 -12.29 -3.61 2.25
CA ILE A 784 -13.02 -3.64 3.53
C ILE A 784 -13.30 -2.20 3.98
N GLU A 785 -12.30 -1.32 3.93
CA GLU A 785 -12.47 0.10 4.27
C GLU A 785 -13.50 0.78 3.35
N LEU A 786 -13.39 0.57 2.04
CA LEU A 786 -14.29 1.14 1.04
C LEU A 786 -15.73 0.65 1.23
N ALA A 787 -15.95 -0.65 1.45
CA ALA A 787 -17.26 -1.24 1.72
C ALA A 787 -17.93 -0.61 2.96
N GLN A 788 -17.15 -0.37 4.02
CA GLN A 788 -17.65 0.29 5.22
C GLN A 788 -17.98 1.77 4.97
N VAL A 789 -17.14 2.50 4.21
CA VAL A 789 -17.43 3.89 3.81
C VAL A 789 -18.69 4.00 2.96
N MET A 790 -18.96 3.00 2.11
CA MET A 790 -20.20 2.88 1.34
C MET A 790 -21.42 2.43 2.16
N GLY A 791 -21.25 2.12 3.46
CA GLY A 791 -22.33 1.64 4.32
C GLY A 791 -22.75 0.19 4.05
N LYS A 792 -21.84 -0.64 3.52
CA LYS A 792 -22.08 -2.05 3.15
C LYS A 792 -21.27 -3.01 4.03
N PRO A 793 -21.70 -3.26 5.28
CA PRO A 793 -20.96 -4.13 6.19
C PRO A 793 -20.89 -5.59 5.73
N HIS A 794 -21.86 -6.07 4.94
CA HIS A 794 -21.86 -7.43 4.39
C HIS A 794 -20.69 -7.66 3.42
N LEU A 795 -20.36 -6.70 2.54
CA LEU A 795 -19.20 -6.82 1.63
C LEU A 795 -17.87 -6.80 2.40
N ALA A 796 -17.82 -6.05 3.51
CA ALA A 796 -16.66 -6.05 4.39
C ALA A 796 -16.51 -7.40 5.12
N GLU A 797 -17.61 -8.02 5.55
CA GLU A 797 -17.61 -9.37 6.14
C GLU A 797 -17.20 -10.44 5.12
N GLU A 798 -17.73 -10.38 3.90
CA GLU A 798 -17.32 -11.27 2.80
C GLU A 798 -15.81 -11.19 2.56
N MET A 799 -15.26 -9.98 2.50
CA MET A 799 -13.83 -9.79 2.29
C MET A 799 -12.98 -10.27 3.47
N LEU A 800 -13.47 -10.14 4.71
CA LEU A 800 -12.83 -10.75 5.89
C LEU A 800 -12.86 -12.28 5.81
N GLU A 801 -13.92 -12.89 5.29
CA GLU A 801 -13.99 -14.34 5.05
C GLU A 801 -13.03 -14.79 3.95
N VAL A 802 -12.86 -14.00 2.89
CA VAL A 802 -11.83 -14.25 1.86
C VAL A 802 -10.43 -14.22 2.46
N LEU A 803 -10.14 -13.29 3.38
CA LEU A 803 -8.87 -13.29 4.12
C LEU A 803 -8.71 -14.54 5.00
N ARG A 804 -9.76 -15.00 5.69
CA ARG A 804 -9.71 -16.26 6.47
C ARG A 804 -9.44 -17.47 5.58
N ARG A 805 -10.17 -17.56 4.46
CA ARG A 805 -10.03 -18.63 3.45
C ARG A 805 -8.61 -18.74 2.92
N ASP A 806 -7.96 -17.60 2.68
CA ASP A 806 -6.60 -17.54 2.13
C ASP A 806 -5.50 -17.76 3.19
N GLY A 807 -5.90 -18.08 4.42
CA GLY A 807 -5.00 -18.47 5.51
C GLY A 807 -4.23 -17.30 6.11
N TYR A 808 -4.78 -16.08 6.06
CA TYR A 808 -4.21 -14.94 6.77
C TYR A 808 -4.41 -15.13 8.30
N PRO A 809 -3.46 -14.69 9.16
CA PRO A 809 -3.56 -14.90 10.60
C PRO A 809 -4.80 -14.23 11.21
N GLU A 810 -5.55 -14.94 12.05
CA GLU A 810 -6.79 -14.41 12.67
C GLU A 810 -6.53 -13.18 13.55
N ALA A 811 -5.33 -13.03 14.11
CA ALA A 811 -4.92 -11.82 14.83
C ALA A 811 -4.91 -10.57 13.92
N LEU A 812 -4.48 -10.74 12.66
CA LEU A 812 -4.43 -9.67 11.67
C LEU A 812 -5.84 -9.29 11.21
N ILE A 813 -6.68 -10.30 10.94
CA ILE A 813 -8.09 -10.13 10.55
C ILE A 813 -8.87 -9.41 11.66
N ARG A 814 -8.70 -9.82 12.92
CA ARG A 814 -9.30 -9.13 14.08
C ARG A 814 -8.83 -7.68 14.22
N ARG A 815 -7.56 -7.39 13.93
CA ARG A 815 -7.03 -6.01 13.96
C ARG A 815 -7.72 -5.13 12.91
N ILE A 816 -7.88 -5.64 11.68
CA ILE A 816 -8.59 -4.95 10.60
C ILE A 816 -10.05 -4.69 10.99
N ASP A 817 -10.76 -5.72 11.44
CA ASP A 817 -12.16 -5.61 11.87
C ASP A 817 -12.32 -4.61 13.03
N PHE A 818 -11.42 -4.65 14.02
CA PHE A 818 -11.43 -3.69 15.14
C PHE A 818 -11.15 -2.25 14.68
N ALA A 819 -10.10 -2.03 13.89
CA ALA A 819 -9.74 -0.69 13.39
C ALA A 819 -10.87 -0.08 12.56
N ASN A 820 -11.51 -0.89 11.72
CA ASN A 820 -12.61 -0.47 10.86
C ASN A 820 -13.88 -0.18 11.67
N ARG A 821 -14.24 -1.01 12.65
CA ARG A 821 -15.38 -0.74 13.55
C ARG A 821 -15.15 0.48 14.44
N ALA A 822 -13.91 0.73 14.87
CA ALA A 822 -13.55 1.89 15.69
C ALA A 822 -13.65 3.22 14.93
N HIS A 823 -13.32 3.23 13.63
CA HIS A 823 -13.43 4.41 12.76
C HIS A 823 -14.87 4.96 12.70
N PHE A 824 -15.89 4.08 12.69
CA PHE A 824 -17.30 4.48 12.63
C PHE A 824 -17.94 4.75 14.00
N ARG A 825 -17.40 4.18 15.10
CA ARG A 825 -17.82 4.55 16.46
C ARG A 825 -17.45 5.98 16.86
N ASN A 826 -16.41 6.55 16.24
CA ASN A 826 -15.87 7.88 16.55
C ASN A 826 -16.35 9.02 15.64
N ARG A 827 -17.33 8.79 14.74
CA ARG A 827 -18.06 9.94 14.18
C ARG A 827 -18.81 10.61 15.34
N PRO A 828 -18.67 11.94 15.56
CA PRO A 828 -19.48 12.61 16.56
C PRO A 828 -20.93 12.34 16.20
N GLN A 829 -21.66 11.64 17.07
CA GLN A 829 -23.11 11.58 16.97
C GLN A 829 -23.56 13.04 16.89
N ARG A 830 -24.18 13.43 15.77
CA ARG A 830 -24.90 14.69 15.70
C ARG A 830 -26.00 14.59 16.75
N THR A 831 -25.72 15.07 17.95
CA THR A 831 -26.71 15.21 19.01
C THR A 831 -27.79 16.16 18.51
N GLU A 832 -29.07 15.88 18.79
CA GLU A 832 -30.21 16.74 18.44
C GLU A 832 -29.95 18.23 18.72
N ALA A 833 -29.16 18.56 19.74
CA ALA A 833 -28.75 19.91 20.07
C ALA A 833 -28.00 20.66 18.93
N ALA A 834 -27.24 19.97 18.08
CA ALA A 834 -26.52 20.58 16.96
C ALA A 834 -27.41 20.80 15.72
N LEU A 835 -28.45 19.99 15.55
CA LEU A 835 -29.51 20.20 14.55
C LEU A 835 -30.41 21.37 14.95
N VAL A 836 -30.78 21.46 16.22
CA VAL A 836 -31.56 22.57 16.78
C VAL A 836 -30.78 23.90 16.76
N ALA A 837 -29.45 23.87 16.95
CA ALA A 837 -28.59 25.05 16.85
C ALA A 837 -28.41 25.55 15.40
N ALA A 838 -28.40 24.65 14.41
CA ALA A 838 -28.34 25.01 12.99
C ALA A 838 -29.69 25.57 12.48
N GLU A 839 -30.81 25.04 12.95
CA GLU A 839 -32.15 25.56 12.65
C GLU A 839 -32.41 26.93 13.30
N THR A 840 -31.90 27.17 14.52
CA THR A 840 -32.01 28.49 15.17
C THR A 840 -31.07 29.55 14.59
N ALA A 841 -29.94 29.17 13.99
CA ALA A 841 -29.05 30.10 13.30
C ALA A 841 -29.56 30.49 11.89
N ALA A 842 -30.28 29.59 11.20
CA ALA A 842 -30.90 29.88 9.90
C ALA A 842 -32.14 30.79 10.00
N ALA A 843 -32.76 30.88 11.18
CA ALA A 843 -33.94 31.72 11.43
C ALA A 843 -33.63 33.20 11.77
N ALA A 844 -32.35 33.61 11.80
CA ALA A 844 -31.93 34.94 12.26
C ALA A 844 -31.54 35.94 11.14
N VAL A 845 -31.73 35.59 9.86
CA VAL A 845 -31.48 36.50 8.73
C VAL A 845 -32.82 37.09 8.26
N PRO A 846 -33.07 38.40 8.46
CA PRO A 846 -34.30 39.02 7.96
C PRO A 846 -34.22 39.13 6.43
N PRO A 847 -35.30 38.82 5.69
CA PRO A 847 -35.34 39.03 4.25
C PRO A 847 -35.33 40.54 3.94
N PRO A 848 -34.74 40.95 2.80
CA PRO A 848 -34.75 42.35 2.37
C PRO A 848 -36.19 42.78 2.07
N ALA A 849 -36.54 43.99 2.52
CA ALA A 849 -37.82 44.62 2.26
C ALA A 849 -38.02 44.85 0.76
N LEU A 850 -39.09 44.30 0.20
CA LEU A 850 -39.61 44.68 -1.11
C LEU A 850 -40.91 45.47 -0.93
N GLU A 851 -40.90 46.67 -1.50
CA GLU A 851 -41.98 47.66 -1.50
C GLU A 851 -43.28 47.18 -2.18
N PRO A 852 -44.44 47.81 -1.86
CA PRO A 852 -45.76 47.31 -2.23
C PRO A 852 -46.16 47.69 -3.66
N ALA A 853 -46.44 46.70 -4.50
CA ALA A 853 -47.06 46.92 -5.82
C ALA A 853 -48.52 46.43 -5.85
N ARG A 854 -49.41 47.39 -5.55
CA ARG A 854 -50.76 47.65 -6.07
C ARG A 854 -51.76 46.50 -6.29
N GLU A 855 -52.86 46.63 -5.55
CA GLU A 855 -54.19 46.05 -5.82
C GLU A 855 -54.81 46.53 -7.16
N GLY A 856 -55.59 45.63 -7.78
CA GLY A 856 -56.51 45.87 -8.91
C GLY A 856 -56.20 44.93 -10.09
N ALA A 857 -57.09 44.12 -10.67
CA ALA A 857 -58.55 44.04 -10.61
C ALA A 857 -59.03 42.64 -11.04
N ILE A 858 -60.27 42.32 -10.67
CA ILE A 858 -61.11 41.19 -11.11
C ILE A 858 -61.33 41.26 -12.64
N VAL A 859 -61.41 40.10 -13.35
CA VAL A 859 -62.41 39.75 -14.42
C VAL A 859 -61.91 38.63 -15.38
N THR A 860 -62.56 37.46 -15.28
CA THR A 860 -63.08 36.51 -16.33
C THR A 860 -62.20 35.74 -17.33
N GLY A 861 -62.61 34.47 -17.57
CA GLY A 861 -62.35 33.66 -18.78
C GLY A 861 -61.01 32.92 -18.71
N GLY A 862 -60.90 31.59 -18.82
CA GLY A 862 -61.47 30.74 -19.85
C GLY A 862 -60.42 30.55 -20.94
N GLU A 863 -59.44 29.64 -20.74
CA GLU A 863 -58.50 29.22 -21.78
C GLU A 863 -57.92 27.83 -21.44
N GLY A 864 -57.85 26.97 -22.46
CA GLY A 864 -57.85 25.52 -22.37
C GLY A 864 -56.55 24.89 -21.87
N THR A 865 -56.70 23.85 -21.05
CA THR A 865 -55.65 22.87 -20.74
C THR A 865 -55.89 21.63 -21.61
N PRO A 866 -54.96 21.26 -22.52
CA PRO A 866 -55.07 20.02 -23.26
C PRO A 866 -54.83 18.83 -22.32
N VAL A 867 -55.74 17.88 -22.42
CA VAL A 867 -55.87 16.62 -21.70
C VAL A 867 -54.57 15.81 -21.68
N GLN A 868 -54.14 15.47 -20.46
CA GLN A 868 -53.15 14.43 -20.18
C GLN A 868 -53.82 13.06 -20.12
N ALA A 869 -53.14 12.09 -20.71
CA ALA A 869 -53.41 10.67 -20.63
C ALA A 869 -53.51 10.18 -19.18
N ALA A 870 -54.47 9.28 -18.95
CA ALA A 870 -54.99 8.78 -17.67
C ALA A 870 -54.05 8.01 -16.72
N ASP A 871 -52.72 8.24 -16.73
CA ASP A 871 -51.80 7.57 -15.78
C ASP A 871 -51.04 8.52 -14.84
N ASP A 872 -51.22 9.84 -14.97
CA ASP A 872 -50.77 10.81 -13.97
C ASP A 872 -52.00 11.45 -13.34
N VAL A 873 -52.39 10.99 -12.15
CA VAL A 873 -53.30 11.75 -11.28
C VAL A 873 -52.56 13.02 -10.86
N SER A 874 -52.56 14.02 -11.72
CA SER A 874 -52.19 15.38 -11.40
C SER A 874 -53.27 15.92 -10.47
N TRP A 875 -53.03 15.77 -9.17
CA TRP A 875 -53.97 16.14 -8.12
C TRP A 875 -54.31 17.63 -8.21
N HIS A 876 -55.47 17.92 -8.81
CA HIS A 876 -56.10 19.22 -8.68
C HIS A 876 -56.36 19.44 -7.18
N THR A 877 -55.69 20.41 -6.58
CA THR A 877 -56.04 20.91 -5.24
C THR A 877 -57.24 21.83 -5.43
N PRO A 878 -58.48 21.38 -5.17
CA PRO A 878 -59.63 22.23 -5.35
C PRO A 878 -59.55 23.36 -4.30
N SER A 879 -59.87 24.58 -4.72
CA SER A 879 -59.91 25.74 -3.82
C SER A 879 -60.99 25.63 -2.76
N SER A 880 -61.97 24.74 -2.96
CA SER A 880 -63.09 24.44 -2.09
C SER A 880 -63.02 22.99 -1.59
N PRO A 881 -63.72 22.64 -0.49
CA PRO A 881 -63.96 21.25 -0.14
C PRO A 881 -64.55 20.47 -1.33
N SER A 882 -64.20 19.20 -1.47
CA SER A 882 -64.72 18.35 -2.53
C SER A 882 -64.98 16.94 -2.05
N VAL A 883 -65.93 16.27 -2.70
CA VAL A 883 -66.20 14.84 -2.55
C VAL A 883 -66.39 14.27 -3.94
N GLY A 884 -65.77 13.12 -4.24
CA GLY A 884 -65.90 12.48 -5.53
C GLY A 884 -65.86 10.96 -5.42
N ALA A 885 -66.37 10.31 -6.45
CA ALA A 885 -66.27 8.88 -6.65
C ALA A 885 -65.71 8.59 -8.04
N HIS A 886 -64.95 7.50 -8.17
CA HIS A 886 -64.39 7.08 -9.44
C HIS A 886 -64.47 5.56 -9.61
N ALA A 887 -64.55 5.14 -10.86
CA ALA A 887 -64.45 3.76 -11.30
C ALA A 887 -63.39 3.70 -12.43
N PHE A 888 -62.58 2.66 -12.40
CA PHE A 888 -61.52 2.41 -13.34
C PHE A 888 -61.53 0.93 -13.69
N HIS A 889 -61.26 0.61 -14.95
CA HIS A 889 -61.06 -0.74 -15.42
C HIS A 889 -59.97 -0.73 -16.49
N SER A 890 -59.05 -1.68 -16.46
CA SER A 890 -58.03 -1.81 -17.50
C SER A 890 -57.62 -3.27 -17.70
N GLN A 891 -57.40 -3.63 -18.96
CA GLN A 891 -56.71 -4.84 -19.36
C GLN A 891 -55.39 -4.45 -20.04
N ALA A 892 -54.28 -5.00 -19.53
CA ALA A 892 -52.95 -4.74 -20.04
C ALA A 892 -52.26 -6.05 -20.44
N ASN A 893 -51.72 -6.08 -21.66
CA ASN A 893 -50.86 -7.15 -22.19
C ASN A 893 -51.49 -8.55 -22.31
N ASP A 894 -52.84 -8.67 -22.27
CA ASP A 894 -53.59 -9.94 -22.18
C ASP A 894 -53.16 -10.83 -20.99
N GLU A 895 -52.56 -10.23 -19.96
CA GLU A 895 -52.04 -10.93 -18.79
C GLU A 895 -52.72 -10.49 -17.49
N TYR A 896 -53.12 -9.22 -17.39
CA TYR A 896 -53.69 -8.64 -16.18
C TYR A 896 -54.93 -7.81 -16.49
N GLU A 897 -55.96 -8.01 -15.69
CA GLU A 897 -57.16 -7.19 -15.65
C GLU A 897 -57.30 -6.58 -14.25
N VAL A 898 -57.55 -5.27 -14.19
CA VAL A 898 -57.70 -4.54 -12.92
C VAL A 898 -58.97 -3.71 -12.97
N GLY A 899 -59.95 -4.05 -12.14
CA GLY A 899 -61.09 -3.21 -11.81
C GLY A 899 -60.81 -2.44 -10.53
N ARG A 900 -61.13 -1.14 -10.47
CA ARG A 900 -60.97 -0.30 -9.28
C ARG A 900 -62.17 0.61 -9.11
N VAL A 901 -62.68 0.70 -7.89
CA VAL A 901 -63.67 1.69 -7.48
C VAL A 901 -63.17 2.44 -6.26
N GLY A 902 -63.41 3.74 -6.20
CA GLY A 902 -62.91 4.56 -5.10
C GLY A 902 -63.77 5.78 -4.81
N ALA A 903 -63.60 6.30 -3.60
CA ALA A 903 -64.18 7.54 -3.15
C ALA A 903 -63.10 8.42 -2.54
N ARG A 904 -63.17 9.72 -2.79
CA ARG A 904 -62.24 10.73 -2.29
C ARG A 904 -62.97 11.90 -1.68
N ALA A 905 -62.41 12.48 -0.64
CA ALA A 905 -62.90 13.69 -0.02
C ALA A 905 -61.72 14.59 0.36
N GLY A 906 -61.89 15.90 0.23
CA GLY A 906 -60.86 16.87 0.51
C GLY A 906 -61.40 18.13 1.16
N ILE A 907 -60.58 18.74 2.01
CA ILE A 907 -60.84 20.05 2.61
C ILE A 907 -59.65 20.98 2.43
N ASN A 908 -59.95 22.25 2.18
CA ASN A 908 -58.94 23.31 2.17
C ASN A 908 -58.74 23.81 3.60
N LEU A 909 -57.52 23.73 4.12
CA LEU A 909 -57.14 24.17 5.46
C LEU A 909 -56.70 25.65 5.50
N GLY A 910 -56.69 26.34 4.35
CA GLY A 910 -56.27 27.72 4.20
C GLY A 910 -54.80 27.87 3.75
N ARG A 911 -54.45 29.06 3.22
CA ARG A 911 -53.08 29.43 2.77
C ARG A 911 -52.43 28.39 1.84
N GLY A 912 -53.18 27.86 0.88
CA GLY A 912 -52.67 26.88 -0.09
C GLY A 912 -52.46 25.47 0.46
N THR A 913 -52.94 25.15 1.67
CA THR A 913 -52.83 23.81 2.28
C THR A 913 -54.12 23.02 2.10
N TRP A 914 -54.00 21.78 1.62
CA TRP A 914 -55.10 20.87 1.36
C TRP A 914 -54.89 19.53 2.05
N LEU A 915 -55.95 18.99 2.65
CA LEU A 915 -55.97 17.68 3.26
C LEU A 915 -57.01 16.82 2.55
N GLY A 916 -56.58 15.66 2.07
CA GLY A 916 -57.42 14.70 1.38
C GLY A 916 -57.42 13.32 2.03
N VAL A 917 -58.52 12.62 1.89
CA VAL A 917 -58.64 11.19 2.16
C VAL A 917 -59.17 10.51 0.91
N GLU A 918 -58.59 9.37 0.57
CA GLU A 918 -59.04 8.52 -0.53
C GLU A 918 -59.10 7.07 -0.08
N ALA A 919 -60.17 6.39 -0.46
CA ALA A 919 -60.34 4.97 -0.24
C ALA A 919 -60.66 4.29 -1.56
N THR A 920 -59.91 3.24 -1.89
CA THR A 920 -60.03 2.49 -3.14
C THR A 920 -60.13 1.00 -2.86
N HIS A 921 -60.91 0.32 -3.67
CA HIS A 921 -60.99 -1.13 -3.73
C HIS A 921 -60.72 -1.55 -5.17
N SER A 922 -59.72 -2.41 -5.35
CA SER A 922 -59.36 -2.97 -6.65
C SER A 922 -59.51 -4.49 -6.63
N GLU A 923 -60.06 -5.03 -7.70
CA GLU A 923 -60.07 -6.45 -8.06
C GLU A 923 -59.03 -6.65 -9.16
N ILE A 924 -58.15 -7.63 -8.98
CA ILE A 924 -57.02 -7.93 -9.86
C ILE A 924 -57.18 -9.37 -10.31
N GLU A 925 -57.31 -9.59 -11.61
CA GLU A 925 -57.36 -10.92 -12.22
C GLU A 925 -56.15 -11.11 -13.14
N GLN A 926 -55.53 -12.29 -13.06
CA GLN A 926 -54.36 -12.66 -13.87
C GLN A 926 -54.67 -13.89 -14.73
N GLU A 927 -54.82 -13.67 -16.03
CA GLU A 927 -55.41 -14.64 -16.98
C GLU A 927 -54.42 -15.72 -17.47
N ARG A 928 -53.09 -15.44 -17.54
CA ARG A 928 -52.09 -16.35 -18.13
C ARG A 928 -51.19 -17.07 -17.10
N LYS A 929 -50.81 -18.32 -17.42
CA LYS A 929 -49.91 -19.16 -16.61
C LYS A 929 -48.47 -18.62 -16.56
N PRO A 930 -47.83 -18.59 -15.39
CA PRO A 930 -46.38 -18.56 -15.30
C PRO A 930 -45.78 -19.95 -15.61
N VAL A 931 -44.88 -20.05 -16.59
CA VAL A 931 -44.11 -21.27 -16.85
C VAL A 931 -42.79 -21.20 -16.09
N ARG A 932 -42.52 -22.20 -15.26
CA ARG A 932 -41.20 -22.39 -14.63
C ARG A 932 -40.17 -22.64 -15.73
N THR A 933 -39.27 -21.68 -15.96
CA THR A 933 -38.02 -21.92 -16.67
C THR A 933 -37.15 -22.83 -15.78
N LEU A 934 -36.98 -24.08 -16.20
CA LEU A 934 -35.86 -24.90 -15.71
C LEU A 934 -34.57 -24.18 -16.11
N GLU A 935 -33.75 -23.82 -15.15
CA GLU A 935 -32.35 -23.46 -15.41
C GLU A 935 -31.66 -24.67 -16.08
N ASN A 936 -30.96 -24.42 -17.19
CA ASN A 936 -30.11 -25.30 -18.02
C ASN A 936 -30.75 -26.20 -19.11
N PRO A 937 -30.39 -25.94 -20.38
CA PRO A 937 -30.28 -26.97 -21.40
C PRO A 937 -28.83 -27.08 -21.92
N VAL A 938 -27.84 -27.41 -21.08
CA VAL A 938 -26.53 -27.89 -21.58
C VAL A 938 -25.88 -28.87 -20.58
N ASP A 939 -26.34 -30.11 -20.60
CA ASP A 939 -25.52 -31.34 -20.52
C ASP A 939 -26.49 -32.54 -20.42
N TYR A 940 -26.97 -33.00 -21.58
CA TYR A 940 -27.54 -34.35 -21.69
C TYR A 940 -26.40 -35.27 -22.11
N ASP A 941 -25.62 -35.71 -21.12
CA ASP A 941 -24.84 -36.93 -21.26
C ASP A 941 -25.69 -38.12 -20.82
N ALA A 942 -25.66 -39.16 -21.63
CA ALA A 942 -26.54 -40.31 -21.54
C ALA A 942 -26.18 -41.17 -20.31
N ALA A 943 -27.02 -41.18 -19.28
CA ALA A 943 -27.35 -42.32 -18.43
C ALA A 943 -27.90 -41.88 -17.06
N TYR A 944 -29.19 -41.61 -16.92
CA TYR A 944 -29.91 -41.92 -15.68
C TYR A 944 -31.41 -42.00 -15.97
N ARG A 945 -32.04 -43.02 -15.38
CA ARG A 945 -33.42 -43.43 -15.66
C ARG A 945 -34.41 -42.34 -15.28
N TRP A 946 -35.28 -42.03 -16.24
CA TRP A 946 -36.55 -41.36 -16.06
C TRP A 946 -37.48 -42.27 -15.26
N GLU A 947 -38.01 -41.82 -14.11
CA GLU A 947 -39.41 -42.12 -13.72
C GLU A 947 -39.95 -41.43 -12.44
N ASP A 948 -39.18 -40.87 -11.50
CA ASP A 948 -39.75 -40.65 -10.14
C ASP A 948 -39.69 -39.25 -9.47
N SER A 949 -39.59 -38.12 -10.18
CA SER A 949 -39.61 -36.81 -9.49
C SER A 949 -40.15 -35.59 -10.26
N MET A 950 -41.17 -35.77 -11.11
CA MET A 950 -41.95 -34.64 -11.64
C MET A 950 -43.28 -34.49 -10.89
N ALA A 951 -43.23 -33.81 -9.74
CA ALA A 951 -44.40 -33.18 -9.11
C ALA A 951 -44.18 -31.65 -9.17
N ASN A 952 -44.71 -30.99 -10.21
CA ASN A 952 -45.98 -30.27 -10.23
C ASN A 952 -46.07 -29.05 -9.30
N LEU A 953 -45.44 -27.94 -9.70
CA LEU A 953 -45.91 -26.59 -9.33
C LEU A 953 -46.72 -26.06 -10.52
N THR A 954 -48.01 -26.34 -10.51
CA THR A 954 -48.95 -25.86 -11.53
C THR A 954 -49.63 -24.62 -10.99
N ILE A 955 -49.18 -23.44 -11.42
CA ILE A 955 -49.94 -22.21 -11.18
C ILE A 955 -51.14 -22.25 -12.14
N LEU A 956 -52.36 -22.20 -11.59
CA LEU A 956 -53.59 -22.26 -12.40
C LEU A 956 -53.81 -20.89 -13.06
N PRO A 957 -54.23 -20.84 -14.34
CA PRO A 957 -54.70 -19.59 -14.95
C PRO A 957 -55.96 -19.10 -14.23
N GLY A 958 -56.13 -17.77 -14.12
CA GLY A 958 -57.25 -17.14 -13.42
C GLY A 958 -56.99 -16.90 -11.93
N ALA A 959 -55.81 -16.37 -11.57
CA ALA A 959 -55.53 -15.99 -10.19
C ALA A 959 -56.18 -14.64 -9.87
N GLU A 960 -56.82 -14.54 -8.72
CA GLU A 960 -57.53 -13.33 -8.28
C GLU A 960 -56.93 -12.76 -6.98
N ALA A 961 -56.82 -11.43 -6.90
CA ALA A 961 -56.50 -10.71 -5.68
C ALA A 961 -57.34 -9.45 -5.52
N GLN A 962 -57.59 -9.08 -4.27
CA GLN A 962 -58.21 -7.80 -3.94
C GLN A 962 -57.20 -6.89 -3.24
N ARG A 963 -57.22 -5.62 -3.61
CA ARG A 963 -56.39 -4.57 -3.04
C ARG A 963 -57.28 -3.47 -2.47
N GLN A 964 -57.14 -3.19 -1.18
CA GLN A 964 -57.88 -2.15 -0.48
C GLN A 964 -56.90 -1.08 0.01
N ASP A 965 -57.08 0.15 -0.45
CA ASP A 965 -56.22 1.26 -0.06
C ASP A 965 -56.99 2.31 0.72
N LEU A 966 -56.35 2.86 1.75
CA LEU A 966 -56.81 4.06 2.46
C LEU A 966 -55.64 5.03 2.59
N PHE A 967 -55.73 6.17 1.92
CA PHE A 967 -54.70 7.20 1.88
C PHE A 967 -55.13 8.47 2.60
N LEU A 968 -54.22 9.02 3.40
CA LEU A 968 -54.27 10.41 3.86
C LEU A 968 -53.22 11.20 3.09
N ARG A 969 -53.61 12.35 2.53
CA ARG A 969 -52.76 13.19 1.69
C ARG A 969 -52.73 14.61 2.20
N LEU A 970 -51.53 15.16 2.36
CA LEU A 970 -51.30 16.57 2.68
C LEU A 970 -50.58 17.23 1.51
N SER A 971 -51.18 18.28 0.96
CA SER A 971 -50.60 19.08 -0.12
C SER A 971 -50.49 20.54 0.30
N HIS A 972 -49.36 21.17 0.03
CA HIS A 972 -49.15 22.59 0.29
C HIS A 972 -48.62 23.28 -0.96
N ARG A 973 -49.27 24.37 -1.37
CA ARG A 973 -48.84 25.23 -2.48
C ARG A 973 -48.17 26.48 -1.92
N PHE A 974 -46.91 26.68 -2.29
CA PHE A 974 -46.10 27.83 -1.91
C PHE A 974 -46.44 29.05 -2.79
N GLU A 975 -46.12 30.25 -2.28
CA GLU A 975 -46.25 31.51 -3.04
C GLU A 975 -45.41 31.53 -4.33
N SER A 976 -44.32 30.75 -4.37
CA SER A 976 -43.47 30.57 -5.55
C SER A 976 -44.14 29.80 -6.71
N GLY A 977 -45.36 29.30 -6.53
CA GLY A 977 -46.05 28.45 -7.51
C GLY A 977 -45.68 26.97 -7.42
N ALA A 978 -44.69 26.60 -6.59
CA ALA A 978 -44.37 25.21 -6.30
C ALA A 978 -45.43 24.55 -5.40
N SER A 979 -45.59 23.22 -5.49
CA SER A 979 -46.39 22.44 -4.56
C SER A 979 -45.62 21.23 -4.04
N LEU A 980 -45.77 20.96 -2.75
CA LEU A 980 -45.28 19.74 -2.11
C LEU A 980 -46.49 18.93 -1.67
N SER A 981 -46.53 17.66 -2.08
CA SER A 981 -47.57 16.71 -1.66
C SER A 981 -46.91 15.50 -1.01
N ALA A 982 -47.45 15.07 0.11
CA ALA A 982 -47.06 13.84 0.77
C ALA A 982 -48.32 13.01 1.05
N SER A 983 -48.25 11.71 0.78
CA SER A 983 -49.28 10.76 1.13
C SER A 983 -48.75 9.70 2.08
N LEU A 984 -49.62 9.23 2.95
CA LEU A 984 -49.39 8.05 3.77
C LEU A 984 -50.65 7.20 3.69
N GLY A 985 -50.49 5.95 3.25
CA GLY A 985 -51.58 5.03 3.06
C GLY A 985 -51.34 3.69 3.72
N LEU A 986 -52.44 3.02 4.05
CA LEU A 986 -52.46 1.61 4.40
C LEU A 986 -53.05 0.85 3.22
N VAL A 987 -52.32 -0.15 2.74
CA VAL A 987 -52.76 -1.04 1.67
C VAL A 987 -52.90 -2.43 2.23
N ARG A 988 -54.05 -3.05 1.99
CA ARG A 988 -54.29 -4.46 2.26
C ARG A 988 -54.41 -5.21 0.94
N MET A 989 -53.59 -6.25 0.76
CA MET A 989 -53.77 -7.22 -0.32
C MET A 989 -54.31 -8.52 0.25
N THR A 990 -55.33 -9.08 -0.40
CA THR A 990 -55.92 -10.38 -0.09
C THR A 990 -55.94 -11.23 -1.36
N PHE A 991 -55.40 -12.43 -1.31
CA PHE A 991 -55.24 -13.32 -2.47
C PHE A 991 -56.28 -14.45 -2.39
N ASP A 992 -56.83 -14.93 -3.51
CA ASP A 992 -57.75 -16.07 -3.51
C ASP A 992 -56.99 -17.40 -3.26
N PRO A 993 -57.20 -18.06 -2.11
CA PRO A 993 -56.51 -19.31 -1.78
C PRO A 993 -56.90 -20.50 -2.67
N HIS A 994 -57.97 -20.43 -3.46
CA HIS A 994 -58.41 -21.54 -4.33
C HIS A 994 -57.68 -21.61 -5.68
N THR A 995 -56.89 -20.61 -6.03
CA THR A 995 -56.19 -20.50 -7.33
C THR A 995 -54.75 -21.07 -7.30
N VAL A 996 -54.26 -21.54 -6.15
CA VAL A 996 -52.91 -22.12 -6.00
C VAL A 996 -52.95 -23.50 -5.34
N TRP A 997 -52.54 -24.56 -6.08
CA TRP A 997 -52.60 -25.94 -5.59
C TRP A 997 -51.41 -26.30 -4.67
N HIS A 998 -51.67 -27.07 -3.60
CA HIS A 998 -50.68 -27.55 -2.63
C HIS A 998 -49.90 -28.78 -3.14
N GLY A 999 -48.61 -28.62 -3.44
CA GLY A 999 -47.66 -29.74 -3.60
C GLY A 999 -46.72 -29.86 -2.40
N ASP A 1000 -46.61 -31.08 -1.87
CA ASP A 1000 -45.73 -31.69 -0.83
C ASP A 1000 -45.25 -30.85 0.40
N PRO A 1001 -45.46 -31.30 1.66
CA PRO A 1001 -45.14 -30.52 2.88
C PRO A 1001 -43.66 -30.39 3.26
N ASP A 1002 -42.72 -31.08 2.58
CA ASP A 1002 -41.34 -31.27 3.06
C ASP A 1002 -40.24 -30.49 2.28
N GLU A 1003 -40.60 -29.58 1.37
CA GLU A 1003 -39.63 -28.74 0.65
C GLU A 1003 -39.71 -27.24 1.03
N TRP A 1004 -38.58 -26.72 1.55
CA TRP A 1004 -38.03 -25.36 1.75
C TRP A 1004 -38.75 -24.06 1.27
N TRP A 1005 -40.07 -24.04 1.08
CA TRP A 1005 -40.86 -22.88 0.65
C TRP A 1005 -42.08 -22.62 1.55
N SER A 1006 -41.99 -22.94 2.84
CA SER A 1006 -43.08 -22.78 3.81
C SER A 1006 -43.18 -21.37 4.43
N GLU A 1007 -43.25 -20.32 3.61
CA GLU A 1007 -43.70 -19.00 4.08
C GLU A 1007 -44.68 -18.39 3.08
N TRP A 1008 -45.92 -18.89 3.12
CA TRP A 1008 -47.06 -18.15 2.60
C TRP A 1008 -47.35 -16.99 3.55
N GLU A 1009 -47.02 -15.75 3.16
CA GLU A 1009 -47.61 -14.56 3.77
C GLU A 1009 -49.06 -14.43 3.27
N GLY A 1010 -50.03 -14.91 4.07
CA GLY A 1010 -51.44 -14.55 3.87
C GLY A 1010 -51.66 -13.05 4.02
N ASP A 1011 -52.85 -12.56 3.63
CA ASP A 1011 -53.34 -11.16 3.75
C ASP A 1011 -52.30 -10.16 4.27
N SER A 1012 -51.59 -9.48 3.36
CA SER A 1012 -50.57 -8.50 3.74
C SER A 1012 -51.20 -7.12 3.94
N ILE A 1013 -50.78 -6.42 5.00
CA ILE A 1013 -51.06 -5.00 5.18
C ILE A 1013 -49.72 -4.29 5.25
N ASP A 1014 -49.46 -3.40 4.29
CA ASP A 1014 -48.24 -2.60 4.25
C ASP A 1014 -48.56 -1.11 4.35
N LEU A 1015 -47.58 -0.37 4.86
CA LEU A 1015 -47.60 1.09 4.91
C LEU A 1015 -46.94 1.61 3.64
N VAL A 1016 -47.72 2.29 2.81
CA VAL A 1016 -47.28 2.87 1.55
C VAL A 1016 -47.29 4.39 1.65
N GLY A 1017 -46.61 5.07 0.75
CA GLY A 1017 -46.65 6.53 0.72
C GLY A 1017 -45.86 7.11 -0.43
N ASP A 1018 -46.21 8.34 -0.78
CA ASP A 1018 -45.53 9.11 -1.81
C ASP A 1018 -45.12 10.50 -1.32
N LEU A 1019 -44.05 11.02 -1.91
CA LEU A 1019 -43.62 12.40 -1.77
C LEU A 1019 -43.41 12.97 -3.17
N ALA A 1020 -44.16 14.00 -3.52
CA ALA A 1020 -44.09 14.66 -4.82
C ALA A 1020 -43.84 16.16 -4.66
N TYR A 1021 -42.86 16.67 -5.39
CA TYR A 1021 -42.57 18.09 -5.52
C TYR A 1021 -42.82 18.55 -6.95
N ASN A 1022 -43.75 19.48 -7.12
CA ASN A 1022 -44.07 20.09 -8.41
C ASN A 1022 -43.59 21.54 -8.42
N TRP A 1023 -42.92 21.94 -9.50
CA TRP A 1023 -42.35 23.25 -9.67
C TRP A 1023 -42.69 23.80 -11.05
N TYR A 1024 -43.39 24.93 -11.06
CA TYR A 1024 -43.79 25.64 -12.27
C TYR A 1024 -43.18 27.04 -12.26
N PRO A 1025 -41.89 27.20 -12.58
CA PRO A 1025 -41.22 28.50 -12.56
C PRO A 1025 -41.79 29.48 -13.59
N SER A 1026 -42.47 28.99 -14.63
CA SER A 1026 -43.19 29.79 -15.61
C SER A 1026 -44.31 28.97 -16.24
N GLU A 1027 -45.21 29.60 -16.98
CA GLU A 1027 -46.19 28.88 -17.81
C GLU A 1027 -45.55 28.03 -18.93
N LYS A 1028 -44.25 28.25 -19.21
CA LYS A 1028 -43.51 27.53 -20.25
C LYS A 1028 -42.87 26.23 -19.78
N ILE A 1029 -42.62 26.08 -18.48
CA ILE A 1029 -41.87 24.96 -17.92
C ILE A 1029 -42.56 24.45 -16.67
N GLY A 1030 -42.84 23.15 -16.63
CA GLY A 1030 -43.26 22.43 -15.43
C GLY A 1030 -42.31 21.27 -15.16
N LEU A 1031 -41.96 21.07 -13.89
CA LEU A 1031 -41.18 19.94 -13.42
C LEU A 1031 -41.91 19.28 -12.25
N SER A 1032 -42.01 17.96 -12.27
CA SER A 1032 -42.51 17.15 -11.16
C SER A 1032 -41.48 16.07 -10.85
N VAL A 1033 -41.11 15.94 -9.58
CA VAL A 1033 -40.24 14.88 -9.10
C VAL A 1033 -40.97 14.17 -7.97
N PHE A 1034 -40.99 12.85 -7.99
CA PHE A 1034 -41.65 12.07 -6.95
C PHE A 1034 -40.83 10.85 -6.53
N TYR A 1035 -41.06 10.46 -5.28
CA TYR A 1035 -40.69 9.17 -4.74
C TYR A 1035 -41.97 8.48 -4.25
N ALA A 1036 -42.14 7.21 -4.58
CA ALA A 1036 -43.25 6.39 -4.11
C ALA A 1036 -42.74 5.06 -3.57
N HIS A 1037 -43.26 4.67 -2.41
CA HIS A 1037 -43.20 3.31 -1.92
C HIS A 1037 -44.60 2.70 -2.00
N ASP A 1038 -44.78 1.67 -2.81
CA ASP A 1038 -46.10 1.06 -3.07
C ASP A 1038 -46.00 -0.46 -3.27
N LEU A 1039 -47.13 -1.17 -3.17
CA LEU A 1039 -47.25 -2.58 -3.54
C LEU A 1039 -47.65 -2.72 -5.02
N LEU A 1040 -47.07 -3.69 -5.73
CA LEU A 1040 -47.51 -4.04 -7.08
C LEU A 1040 -48.91 -4.68 -7.08
N ALA A 1041 -49.72 -4.36 -8.09
CA ALA A 1041 -51.02 -4.97 -8.31
C ALA A 1041 -50.87 -6.33 -9.00
N VAL A 1042 -50.60 -7.38 -8.21
CA VAL A 1042 -50.39 -8.76 -8.69
C VAL A 1042 -51.29 -9.75 -7.95
N ALA A 1043 -51.59 -10.88 -8.56
CA ALA A 1043 -52.57 -11.85 -8.03
C ALA A 1043 -51.97 -13.00 -7.20
N TYR A 1044 -50.64 -13.06 -7.00
CA TYR A 1044 -49.99 -14.21 -6.36
C TYR A 1044 -49.36 -13.93 -5.00
N ARG A 1045 -48.63 -12.81 -4.86
CA ARG A 1045 -47.93 -12.42 -3.62
C ARG A 1045 -47.65 -10.92 -3.60
N PRO A 1046 -47.48 -10.27 -2.44
CA PRO A 1046 -47.12 -8.86 -2.41
C PRO A 1046 -45.67 -8.65 -2.88
N PHE A 1047 -45.45 -7.64 -3.71
CA PHE A 1047 -44.11 -7.13 -4.04
C PHE A 1047 -44.07 -5.64 -3.72
N ARG A 1048 -43.13 -5.22 -2.87
CA ARG A 1048 -42.92 -3.79 -2.65
C ARG A 1048 -42.10 -3.21 -3.79
N SER A 1049 -42.39 -1.96 -4.09
CA SER A 1049 -41.71 -1.15 -5.07
C SER A 1049 -41.22 0.15 -4.43
N HIS A 1050 -40.03 0.56 -4.82
CA HIS A 1050 -39.48 1.87 -4.54
C HIS A 1050 -39.24 2.58 -5.88
N THR A 1051 -40.10 3.55 -6.18
CA THR A 1051 -40.13 4.24 -7.46
C THR A 1051 -39.67 5.67 -7.29
N VAL A 1052 -38.71 6.10 -8.10
CA VAL A 1052 -38.36 7.51 -8.27
C VAL A 1052 -38.73 7.90 -9.70
N GLY A 1053 -39.45 9.00 -9.83
CA GLY A 1053 -39.87 9.51 -11.13
C GLY A 1053 -39.67 11.01 -11.30
N ILE A 1054 -39.53 11.40 -12.56
CA ILE A 1054 -39.39 12.79 -13.01
C ILE A 1054 -40.24 13.00 -14.25
N ASN A 1055 -41.13 13.98 -14.19
CA ASN A 1055 -41.96 14.41 -15.31
C ASN A 1055 -41.64 15.85 -15.62
N SER A 1056 -41.51 16.19 -16.90
CA SER A 1056 -41.27 17.56 -17.33
C SER A 1056 -42.16 17.96 -18.48
N ARG A 1057 -42.62 19.21 -18.45
CA ARG A 1057 -43.48 19.84 -19.46
C ARG A 1057 -42.82 21.08 -20.01
N TRP A 1058 -42.83 21.20 -21.32
CA TRP A 1058 -42.21 22.30 -22.06
C TRP A 1058 -43.22 22.84 -23.07
N LYS A 1059 -43.72 24.05 -22.84
CA LYS A 1059 -44.53 24.80 -23.81
C LYS A 1059 -43.58 25.67 -24.63
N LEU A 1060 -43.09 25.10 -25.73
CA LEU A 1060 -42.12 25.74 -26.63
C LEU A 1060 -42.75 26.93 -27.38
N SER A 1061 -44.04 26.82 -27.72
CA SER A 1061 -44.91 27.90 -28.20
C SER A 1061 -46.36 27.64 -27.76
N ASP A 1062 -47.27 28.57 -28.04
CA ASP A 1062 -48.71 28.34 -27.80
C ASP A 1062 -49.29 27.17 -28.61
N SER A 1063 -48.63 26.83 -29.72
CA SER A 1063 -49.00 25.74 -30.62
C SER A 1063 -48.08 24.52 -30.53
N TRP A 1064 -47.12 24.46 -29.59
CA TRP A 1064 -46.19 23.33 -29.46
C TRP A 1064 -45.88 22.98 -28.01
N LEU A 1065 -46.25 21.75 -27.63
CA LEU A 1065 -46.06 21.16 -26.32
C LEU A 1065 -45.14 19.93 -26.41
N VAL A 1066 -44.21 19.82 -25.47
CA VAL A 1066 -43.38 18.62 -25.27
C VAL A 1066 -43.49 18.18 -23.82
N ASP A 1067 -43.90 16.94 -23.60
CA ASP A 1067 -43.96 16.31 -22.28
C ASP A 1067 -42.97 15.13 -22.24
N THR A 1068 -42.23 14.99 -21.15
CA THR A 1068 -41.37 13.82 -20.91
C THR A 1068 -41.64 13.24 -19.53
N ARG A 1069 -41.53 11.93 -19.43
CA ARG A 1069 -41.72 11.15 -18.20
C ARG A 1069 -40.64 10.10 -18.10
N GLY A 1070 -40.04 9.96 -16.93
CA GLY A 1070 -39.04 8.94 -16.65
C GLY A 1070 -39.21 8.42 -15.24
N GLN A 1071 -39.25 7.11 -15.07
CA GLN A 1071 -39.32 6.50 -13.74
C GLN A 1071 -38.47 5.25 -13.65
N TYR A 1072 -37.92 5.05 -12.46
CA TYR A 1072 -37.12 3.89 -12.07
C TYR A 1072 -37.73 3.28 -10.82
N ALA A 1073 -38.14 2.01 -10.92
CA ALA A 1073 -38.68 1.23 -9.83
C ALA A 1073 -37.73 0.10 -9.46
N LEU A 1074 -37.46 -0.07 -8.17
CA LEU A 1074 -36.76 -1.23 -7.61
C LEU A 1074 -37.75 -2.07 -6.81
N TYR A 1075 -37.78 -3.38 -7.07
CA TYR A 1075 -38.67 -4.32 -6.41
C TYR A 1075 -37.96 -5.16 -5.34
N ASP A 1076 -38.73 -5.73 -4.42
CA ASP A 1076 -38.23 -6.59 -3.32
C ASP A 1076 -37.49 -7.86 -3.77
N ASP A 1077 -37.59 -8.24 -5.05
CA ASP A 1077 -36.91 -9.39 -5.65
C ASP A 1077 -35.64 -9.02 -6.43
N ASP A 1078 -35.08 -7.85 -6.15
CA ASP A 1078 -33.92 -7.24 -6.82
C ASP A 1078 -34.14 -6.90 -8.31
N ASN A 1079 -35.36 -7.05 -8.83
CA ASN A 1079 -35.64 -6.63 -10.18
C ASN A 1079 -35.84 -5.11 -10.23
N ALA A 1080 -35.20 -4.47 -11.21
CA ALA A 1080 -35.36 -3.06 -11.50
C ALA A 1080 -36.14 -2.88 -12.79
N MET A 1081 -37.13 -1.97 -12.79
CA MET A 1081 -37.85 -1.54 -13.98
C MET A 1081 -37.54 -0.08 -14.29
N TYR A 1082 -37.24 0.19 -15.55
CA TYR A 1082 -37.12 1.54 -16.06
C TYR A 1082 -38.20 1.81 -17.10
N GLN A 1083 -38.88 2.94 -16.97
CA GLN A 1083 -39.85 3.41 -17.95
C GLN A 1083 -39.55 4.83 -18.36
N PHE A 1084 -39.71 5.09 -19.64
CA PHE A 1084 -39.52 6.42 -20.22
C PHE A 1084 -40.57 6.68 -21.28
N GLY A 1085 -41.06 7.91 -21.32
CA GLY A 1085 -41.98 8.39 -22.35
C GLY A 1085 -41.66 9.81 -22.75
N ALA A 1086 -41.87 10.12 -24.02
CA ALA A 1086 -41.76 11.46 -24.57
C ALA A 1086 -42.86 11.70 -25.59
N ASP A 1087 -43.58 12.81 -25.42
CA ASP A 1087 -44.67 13.24 -26.26
C ASP A 1087 -44.35 14.63 -26.82
N SER A 1088 -44.59 14.85 -28.11
CA SER A 1088 -44.47 16.16 -28.75
C SER A 1088 -45.69 16.42 -29.61
N PHE A 1089 -46.44 17.50 -29.33
CA PHE A 1089 -47.70 17.84 -29.97
C PHE A 1089 -47.66 19.24 -30.58
N TRP A 1090 -48.10 19.36 -31.83
CA TRP A 1090 -48.22 20.61 -32.58
C TRP A 1090 -49.68 20.87 -32.96
N GLU A 1091 -50.15 22.09 -32.75
CA GLU A 1091 -51.44 22.52 -33.24
C GLU A 1091 -51.35 22.75 -34.77
N VAL A 1092 -52.04 21.91 -35.53
CA VAL A 1092 -51.97 21.91 -37.00
C VAL A 1092 -53.10 22.74 -37.60
N HIS A 1093 -54.25 22.80 -36.93
CA HIS A 1093 -55.38 23.59 -37.38
C HIS A 1093 -56.20 24.16 -36.21
N PRO A 1094 -55.85 25.37 -35.72
CA PRO A 1094 -56.47 25.96 -34.54
C PRO A 1094 -57.99 26.13 -34.66
N ALA A 1095 -58.49 26.53 -35.84
CA ALA A 1095 -59.93 26.74 -36.05
C ALA A 1095 -60.78 25.45 -36.02
N TYR A 1096 -60.15 24.27 -36.09
CA TYR A 1096 -60.82 22.97 -35.93
C TYR A 1096 -60.31 22.21 -34.71
N GLY A 1097 -59.47 22.83 -33.86
CA GLY A 1097 -58.90 22.15 -32.69
C GLY A 1097 -58.08 20.91 -33.01
N LEU A 1098 -57.43 20.85 -34.18
CA LEU A 1098 -56.65 19.68 -34.60
C LEU A 1098 -55.19 19.81 -34.21
N TRP A 1099 -54.67 18.75 -33.58
CA TRP A 1099 -53.30 18.59 -33.13
C TRP A 1099 -52.70 17.33 -33.76
N PHE A 1100 -51.43 17.40 -34.12
CA PHE A 1100 -50.63 16.26 -34.54
C PHE A 1100 -49.56 16.02 -33.48
N GLY A 1101 -49.28 14.77 -33.15
CA GLY A 1101 -48.28 14.44 -32.16
C GLY A 1101 -47.44 13.22 -32.52
N LEU A 1102 -46.23 13.20 -31.98
CA LEU A 1102 -45.37 12.04 -31.94
C LEU A 1102 -45.21 11.60 -30.48
N GLN A 1103 -45.39 10.31 -30.24
CA GLN A 1103 -45.25 9.71 -28.92
C GLN A 1103 -44.24 8.57 -29.00
N TYR A 1104 -43.32 8.55 -28.04
CA TYR A 1104 -42.42 7.43 -27.82
C TYR A 1104 -42.55 6.96 -26.38
N ALA A 1105 -42.64 5.64 -26.18
CA ALA A 1105 -42.62 5.03 -24.86
C ALA A 1105 -41.69 3.82 -24.89
N MET A 1106 -40.95 3.62 -23.80
CA MET A 1106 -40.14 2.43 -23.57
C MET A 1106 -40.24 1.96 -22.13
N ALA A 1107 -40.32 0.64 -21.95
CA ALA A 1107 -40.25 -0.03 -20.66
C ALA A 1107 -39.24 -1.18 -20.75
N THR A 1108 -38.40 -1.34 -19.73
CA THR A 1108 -37.42 -2.43 -19.63
C THR A 1108 -37.26 -2.88 -18.18
N THR A 1109 -37.15 -4.18 -17.97
CA THR A 1109 -36.83 -4.80 -16.67
C THR A 1109 -35.45 -5.44 -16.70
N SER A 1110 -34.84 -5.49 -15.52
CA SER A 1110 -33.48 -6.00 -15.35
C SER A 1110 -33.41 -7.52 -15.36
N ASP A 1111 -34.48 -8.22 -14.97
CA ASP A 1111 -34.68 -9.67 -15.04
C ASP A 1111 -36.14 -9.99 -15.42
N TYR A 1112 -36.34 -11.21 -15.88
CA TYR A 1112 -37.67 -11.81 -16.05
C TYR A 1112 -38.20 -12.26 -14.67
N ASN A 1113 -39.48 -12.01 -14.42
CA ASN A 1113 -40.17 -12.48 -13.24
C ASN A 1113 -41.54 -13.05 -13.64
N PRO A 1114 -41.90 -14.27 -13.21
CA PRO A 1114 -43.16 -14.92 -13.57
C PRO A 1114 -44.42 -14.31 -12.92
N TYR A 1115 -44.29 -13.46 -11.89
CA TYR A 1115 -45.40 -13.00 -11.07
C TYR A 1115 -45.97 -11.63 -11.46
N TYR A 1116 -45.23 -10.83 -12.22
CA TYR A 1116 -45.67 -9.53 -12.74
C TYR A 1116 -45.17 -9.31 -14.16
N TRP A 1117 -45.78 -8.37 -14.89
CA TRP A 1117 -45.36 -8.03 -16.25
C TRP A 1117 -43.88 -7.59 -16.28
N THR A 1118 -43.03 -8.35 -16.97
CA THR A 1118 -41.61 -8.03 -17.17
C THR A 1118 -41.32 -7.71 -18.64
N PRO A 1119 -41.47 -6.45 -19.06
CA PRO A 1119 -41.05 -6.04 -20.38
C PRO A 1119 -39.52 -6.07 -20.40
N TYR A 1120 -38.90 -7.10 -20.99
CA TYR A 1120 -37.44 -7.06 -21.15
C TYR A 1120 -37.08 -5.86 -22.05
N TRP A 1121 -37.79 -5.71 -23.17
CA TRP A 1121 -37.83 -4.47 -23.96
C TRP A 1121 -39.19 -4.30 -24.64
N ASP A 1122 -40.05 -3.40 -24.13
CA ASP A 1122 -41.25 -2.91 -24.85
C ASP A 1122 -41.00 -1.49 -25.33
N GLN A 1123 -41.12 -1.24 -26.63
CA GLN A 1123 -40.96 0.07 -27.26
C GLN A 1123 -42.17 0.37 -28.15
N ARG A 1124 -42.74 1.57 -28.01
CA ARG A 1124 -43.87 2.05 -28.81
C ARG A 1124 -43.52 3.41 -29.41
N ALA A 1125 -43.69 3.53 -30.72
CA ALA A 1125 -43.49 4.77 -31.47
C ALA A 1125 -44.76 5.07 -32.29
N ASN A 1126 -45.51 6.10 -31.87
CA ASN A 1126 -46.83 6.40 -32.40
C ASN A 1126 -46.89 7.81 -32.99
N ALA A 1127 -47.63 7.94 -34.10
CA ALA A 1127 -48.19 9.20 -34.57
C ALA A 1127 -49.63 9.31 -34.09
N VAL A 1128 -50.00 10.48 -33.58
CA VAL A 1128 -51.32 10.76 -33.01
C VAL A 1128 -51.94 11.94 -33.72
N LEU A 1129 -53.16 11.75 -34.23
CA LEU A 1129 -54.03 12.85 -34.64
C LEU A 1129 -55.05 13.08 -33.53
N ARG A 1130 -54.99 14.24 -32.90
CA ARG A 1130 -55.83 14.62 -31.77
C ARG A 1130 -56.80 15.71 -32.18
N TYR A 1131 -58.07 15.51 -31.90
CA TYR A 1131 -59.12 16.52 -31.97
C TYR A 1131 -59.43 17.00 -30.55
N VAL A 1132 -59.40 18.32 -30.35
CA VAL A 1132 -59.70 18.97 -29.07
C VAL A 1132 -60.80 19.98 -29.31
N GLU A 1133 -61.92 19.82 -28.61
CA GLU A 1133 -62.99 20.81 -28.61
C GLU A 1133 -63.37 21.19 -27.18
N ALA A 1134 -63.32 22.49 -26.88
CA ALA A 1134 -63.67 23.02 -25.58
C ALA A 1134 -64.81 24.04 -25.73
N TRP A 1135 -65.90 23.83 -24.99
CA TRP A 1135 -67.03 24.75 -24.87
C TRP A 1135 -67.18 25.21 -23.42
N GLN A 1136 -68.13 26.12 -23.16
CA GLN A 1136 -68.44 26.59 -21.81
C GLN A 1136 -68.81 25.42 -20.88
N GLY A 1137 -67.84 24.99 -20.06
CA GLY A 1137 -68.00 23.92 -19.08
C GLY A 1137 -67.92 22.49 -19.63
N ARG A 1138 -67.44 22.28 -20.87
CA ARG A 1138 -67.21 20.94 -21.45
C ARG A 1138 -65.93 20.89 -22.27
N SER A 1139 -65.20 19.79 -22.20
CA SER A 1139 -64.04 19.51 -23.07
C SER A 1139 -64.12 18.08 -23.60
N LEU A 1140 -63.90 17.92 -24.90
CA LEU A 1140 -63.84 16.64 -25.57
C LEU A 1140 -62.52 16.53 -26.31
N ASN A 1141 -61.81 15.44 -26.06
CA ASN A 1141 -60.61 15.06 -26.78
C ASN A 1141 -60.82 13.69 -27.42
N ILE A 1142 -60.39 13.55 -28.68
CA ILE A 1142 -60.39 12.28 -29.41
C ILE A 1142 -59.01 12.10 -30.05
N ASP A 1143 -58.36 10.99 -29.76
CA ASP A 1143 -57.04 10.61 -30.26
C ASP A 1143 -57.18 9.45 -31.24
N PHE A 1144 -56.66 9.60 -32.44
CA PHE A 1144 -56.43 8.52 -33.39
C PHE A 1144 -54.95 8.20 -33.42
N ILE A 1145 -54.59 6.97 -33.08
CA ILE A 1145 -53.21 6.52 -32.88
C ILE A 1145 -52.86 5.53 -33.98
N ILE A 1146 -51.73 5.76 -34.66
CA ILE A 1146 -51.13 4.81 -35.60
C ILE A 1146 -49.64 4.76 -35.34
N GLY A 1147 -49.06 3.58 -35.19
CA GLY A 1147 -47.66 3.46 -34.83
C GLY A 1147 -47.08 2.07 -35.02
N ARG A 1148 -45.92 1.90 -34.42
CA ARG A 1148 -45.17 0.65 -34.38
C ARG A 1148 -44.86 0.29 -32.93
N GLN A 1149 -44.96 -0.99 -32.61
CA GLN A 1149 -44.50 -1.55 -31.33
C GLN A 1149 -43.49 -2.66 -31.57
N ARG A 1150 -42.46 -2.72 -30.73
CA ARG A 1150 -41.51 -3.81 -30.62
C ARG A 1150 -41.47 -4.30 -29.18
N GLU A 1151 -41.64 -5.60 -28.99
CA GLU A 1151 -41.66 -6.26 -27.68
C GLU A 1151 -40.68 -7.46 -27.72
N ASP A 1152 -39.44 -7.28 -27.25
CA ASP A 1152 -38.48 -8.39 -27.24
C ASP A 1152 -38.72 -9.28 -26.01
N TYR A 1153 -38.64 -10.61 -26.23
CA TYR A 1153 -38.79 -11.65 -25.19
C TYR A 1153 -40.19 -11.77 -24.55
N ARG A 1154 -41.25 -11.76 -25.35
CA ARG A 1154 -42.56 -12.29 -24.92
C ARG A 1154 -42.57 -13.82 -25.05
N MET A 1155 -43.00 -14.55 -24.03
CA MET A 1155 -43.29 -15.98 -24.17
C MET A 1155 -44.47 -16.15 -25.13
N GLN A 1156 -44.18 -16.46 -26.40
CA GLN A 1156 -45.19 -16.96 -27.34
C GLN A 1156 -45.60 -18.38 -26.96
N GLU A 1157 -46.83 -18.72 -27.34
CA GLU A 1157 -47.50 -19.99 -27.12
C GLU A 1157 -46.59 -21.22 -27.27
N TYR A 1158 -46.81 -22.17 -26.36
CA TYR A 1158 -46.31 -23.55 -26.32
C TYR A 1158 -45.94 -24.14 -27.70
N ASN A 1159 -44.64 -24.35 -27.98
CA ASN A 1159 -44.09 -25.63 -28.50
C ASN A 1159 -42.59 -25.66 -28.89
N ASP A 1160 -41.85 -24.54 -28.96
CA ASP A 1160 -40.44 -24.60 -29.37
C ASP A 1160 -39.47 -24.03 -28.32
N TRP A 1161 -38.75 -24.92 -27.63
CA TRP A 1161 -37.63 -24.59 -26.73
C TRP A 1161 -36.50 -23.83 -27.45
N ALA A 1162 -36.46 -23.87 -28.79
CA ALA A 1162 -35.50 -23.16 -29.62
C ALA A 1162 -35.77 -21.64 -29.74
N ALA A 1163 -36.99 -21.17 -29.43
CA ALA A 1163 -37.36 -19.76 -29.58
C ALA A 1163 -36.90 -18.86 -28.41
N ILE A 1164 -36.49 -19.44 -27.28
CA ILE A 1164 -36.10 -18.71 -26.06
C ILE A 1164 -34.81 -17.90 -26.25
N TYR A 1165 -33.97 -18.29 -27.21
CA TYR A 1165 -32.67 -17.66 -27.47
C TYR A 1165 -32.59 -16.88 -28.79
N ASP A 1166 -33.67 -16.80 -29.58
CA ASP A 1166 -33.68 -16.14 -30.90
C ASP A 1166 -34.98 -15.36 -31.20
N SER A 1167 -35.54 -14.68 -30.19
CA SER A 1167 -36.76 -13.87 -30.37
C SER A 1167 -36.51 -12.37 -30.12
N SER A 1168 -35.68 -11.73 -30.96
CA SER A 1168 -35.91 -10.31 -31.22
C SER A 1168 -37.21 -10.19 -32.00
N SER A 1169 -38.22 -9.48 -31.49
CA SER A 1169 -39.44 -9.28 -32.27
C SER A 1169 -39.23 -8.12 -33.24
N ASP A 1170 -39.70 -8.30 -34.48
CA ASP A 1170 -39.77 -7.20 -35.43
C ASP A 1170 -40.87 -6.21 -35.03
N TRP A 1171 -40.68 -4.94 -35.42
CA TRP A 1171 -41.68 -3.89 -35.23
C TRP A 1171 -43.04 -4.24 -35.87
N SER A 1172 -44.04 -4.46 -35.03
CA SER A 1172 -45.42 -4.71 -35.42
C SER A 1172 -46.23 -3.42 -35.53
N ASN A 1173 -47.32 -3.45 -36.29
CA ASN A 1173 -48.22 -2.30 -36.40
C ASN A 1173 -49.09 -2.19 -35.13
N ALA A 1174 -49.25 -0.97 -34.64
CA ALA A 1174 -50.15 -0.62 -33.56
C ALA A 1174 -51.14 0.44 -34.05
N TRP A 1175 -52.41 0.34 -33.67
CA TRP A 1175 -53.39 1.40 -33.90
C TRP A 1175 -54.34 1.47 -32.73
N GLY A 1176 -54.88 2.64 -32.44
CA GLY A 1176 -55.70 2.83 -31.26
C GLY A 1176 -56.59 4.06 -31.35
N VAL A 1177 -57.57 4.09 -30.46
CA VAL A 1177 -58.46 5.24 -30.26
C VAL A 1177 -58.50 5.58 -28.79
N GLY A 1178 -58.33 6.86 -28.49
CA GLY A 1178 -58.54 7.42 -27.16
C GLY A 1178 -59.62 8.48 -27.19
N SER A 1179 -60.37 8.63 -26.11
CA SER A 1179 -61.23 9.79 -25.91
C SER A 1179 -61.31 10.16 -24.44
N THR A 1180 -61.16 11.44 -24.17
CA THR A 1180 -61.38 12.00 -22.84
C THR A 1180 -62.46 13.07 -22.94
N PHE A 1181 -63.50 12.91 -22.14
CA PHE A 1181 -64.62 13.84 -22.05
C PHE A 1181 -64.74 14.36 -20.63
N ARG A 1182 -64.74 15.67 -20.46
CA ARG A 1182 -65.07 16.32 -19.19
C ARG A 1182 -66.26 17.22 -19.36
N GLN A 1183 -67.17 17.19 -18.40
CA GLN A 1183 -68.33 18.06 -18.37
C GLN A 1183 -68.62 18.52 -16.95
N ARG A 1184 -68.69 19.83 -16.76
CA ARG A 1184 -69.27 20.45 -15.58
C ARG A 1184 -70.79 20.26 -15.64
N LEU A 1185 -71.32 19.51 -14.69
CA LEU A 1185 -72.74 19.31 -14.45
C LEU A 1185 -73.17 20.31 -13.38
N LEU A 1186 -74.22 21.10 -13.63
CA LEU A 1186 -74.64 22.18 -12.71
C LEU A 1186 -73.46 23.16 -12.41
N GLN A 1187 -73.50 23.89 -11.29
CA GLN A 1187 -72.37 24.75 -10.87
C GLN A 1187 -71.25 23.97 -10.20
N ASN A 1188 -71.54 22.84 -9.56
CA ASN A 1188 -70.63 22.25 -8.57
C ASN A 1188 -70.25 20.79 -8.85
N TRP A 1189 -70.77 20.16 -9.92
CA TRP A 1189 -70.41 18.78 -10.26
C TRP A 1189 -69.53 18.75 -11.51
N GLU A 1190 -68.59 17.82 -11.57
CA GLU A 1190 -67.72 17.56 -12.71
C GLU A 1190 -67.73 16.05 -13.01
N LEU A 1191 -68.10 15.72 -14.24
CA LEU A 1191 -68.05 14.37 -14.79
C LEU A 1191 -66.81 14.26 -15.66
N THR A 1192 -65.99 13.24 -15.43
CA THR A 1192 -64.85 12.86 -16.29
C THR A 1192 -65.05 11.45 -16.80
N LEU A 1193 -64.87 11.26 -18.09
CA LEU A 1193 -64.88 9.98 -18.79
C LEU A 1193 -63.58 9.87 -19.59
N ASP A 1194 -62.81 8.82 -19.41
CA ASP A 1194 -61.64 8.48 -20.23
C ASP A 1194 -61.80 7.07 -20.78
N LEU A 1195 -61.58 6.91 -22.07
CA LEU A 1195 -61.68 5.66 -22.80
C LEU A 1195 -60.45 5.54 -23.69
N ARG A 1196 -59.72 4.44 -23.58
CA ARG A 1196 -58.58 4.15 -24.45
C ARG A 1196 -58.59 2.69 -24.87
N ALA A 1197 -58.35 2.45 -26.16
CA ALA A 1197 -58.14 1.11 -26.70
C ALA A 1197 -56.98 1.16 -27.71
N THR A 1198 -56.00 0.28 -27.55
CA THR A 1198 -54.86 0.12 -28.48
C THR A 1198 -54.80 -1.34 -28.92
N PHE A 1199 -54.93 -1.54 -30.22
CA PHE A 1199 -54.89 -2.85 -30.86
C PHE A 1199 -53.47 -3.13 -31.34
N LEU A 1200 -52.90 -4.20 -30.82
CA LEU A 1200 -51.53 -4.65 -31.04
C LEU A 1200 -51.56 -5.99 -31.77
N ARG A 1201 -50.39 -6.54 -32.13
CA ARG A 1201 -50.31 -7.72 -33.01
C ARG A 1201 -51.11 -8.93 -32.51
N SER A 1202 -51.04 -9.21 -31.21
CA SER A 1202 -51.57 -10.43 -30.59
C SER A 1202 -52.57 -10.18 -29.47
N TYR A 1203 -52.88 -8.90 -29.19
CA TYR A 1203 -53.69 -8.50 -28.03
C TYR A 1203 -54.24 -7.08 -28.18
N ALA A 1204 -55.17 -6.68 -27.31
CA ALA A 1204 -55.67 -5.32 -27.24
C ALA A 1204 -55.58 -4.77 -25.81
N ASP A 1205 -54.80 -3.70 -25.63
CA ASP A 1205 -54.77 -2.95 -24.37
C ASP A 1205 -55.99 -2.04 -24.33
N HIS A 1206 -56.70 -2.01 -23.21
CA HIS A 1206 -57.77 -1.03 -23.02
C HIS A 1206 -57.88 -0.53 -21.58
N SER A 1207 -58.36 0.69 -21.45
CA SER A 1207 -58.68 1.30 -20.16
C SER A 1207 -59.92 2.17 -20.24
N PHE A 1208 -60.66 2.17 -19.14
CA PHE A 1208 -61.86 2.94 -18.91
C PHE A 1208 -61.75 3.61 -17.55
N TYR A 1209 -62.00 4.92 -17.50
CA TYR A 1209 -62.06 5.69 -16.28
C TYR A 1209 -63.30 6.57 -16.27
N LEU A 1210 -64.02 6.58 -15.16
CA LEU A 1210 -65.20 7.39 -14.93
C LEU A 1210 -65.07 8.03 -13.55
N SER A 1211 -65.13 9.36 -13.46
CA SER A 1211 -65.24 10.06 -12.18
C SER A 1211 -66.37 11.06 -12.14
N LEU A 1212 -66.94 11.23 -10.96
CA LEU A 1212 -67.93 12.25 -10.65
C LEU A 1212 -67.51 12.96 -9.37
N ASP A 1213 -67.16 14.23 -9.49
CA ASP A 1213 -66.62 15.05 -8.41
C ASP A 1213 -67.57 16.22 -8.10
N HIS A 1214 -67.90 16.43 -6.82
CA HIS A 1214 -68.63 17.59 -6.32
C HIS A 1214 -67.67 18.54 -5.60
N THR A 1215 -67.69 19.81 -5.97
CA THR A 1215 -66.93 20.89 -5.33
C THR A 1215 -67.89 21.82 -4.61
N PHE A 1216 -67.72 22.01 -3.30
CA PHE A 1216 -68.64 22.76 -2.43
C PHE A 1216 -68.52 24.28 -2.55
#